data_AF-A0A3R9SS79-F1
#
_entry.id   AF-A0A3R9SS79-F1
#
_cell.length_a   1.000
_cell.length_b   1.000
_cell.length_c   1.000
_cell.angle_alpha   90.00
_cell.angle_beta   90.00
_cell.angle_gamma   90.00
#
_symmetry.space_group_name_H-M   'P 1'
#
loop_
_entity.id
_entity.type
_entity.pdbx_description
1 polymer ?
#
loop_
_entity_poly.entity_id
_entity_poly.type
_entity_poly.pdbx_seq_one_letter_code
_entity_poly.pdbx_strand_id
1 'polypeptide(L)'
;MSIAVRPYQEGDAHAVAELYNRHRDNPNPVAGGITGDELARELAERGTATFLVAVDDGRVVGTFGLFHHTGRRSARAGELIADMFFVAPAYRNGVLTGRLFTEAVEWMVRTGCLVLRLTVNPANTVAFRLYRRVGCVSVGQTVPGEDGNVELHNYIPLILRSVFADLGDEVKAALGQLTSFGTVTESRDDELRSDVRLVDGVRTVDYRLSVGAFTLTASVDVDRGTVRHAELTGPDGTRRALRLTEPPYRIRLPRGRDPYRFGSNGLTVEVDGDDGTVRVLADDHHGPVFVSTWPSCAADRPAGWREGEPRDLEFTPVDHGVRITERCGDDEVRGTVTLADGVLEQHIAFTRPPGRIFQTVGLRQGTFTRGTEQPCPIGLGLGVRDASEVVAAAQPAAPGTDLVWDGAAWSVRIPVREPVRLVHSTLLERGLAAGPDGQVRLRTEFGRRTAPATPAAAPVPPVAGPRRIQLDAAAGGVTAWTEGTTKVLRSPFPRTRAFGHNPRWSAGMWVTTERSRYDRAAGLGWGVRPLASWEEKHPLGLYGPAERLGLELTAPEDTAVPVRADVQAPEAEQDVVLWLTPHTPRHTTVVLDCAGSRRELDSRGFRQVWAAAAAVRLTDGTWLHCRPAPGAAPGAEVVLRPTDAGLLVGCVSPAGGEHAWHLSVAGGAAP
;
A
#
# COMPACT_ATOMS: atom_id res chain seq x y z
N MET A 1 17.66 36.27 7.50
CA MET A 1 16.67 36.49 6.43
C MET A 1 15.59 35.43 6.55
N SER A 2 14.34 35.72 6.15
CA SER A 2 13.19 34.85 6.42
C SER A 2 12.93 33.86 5.29
N ILE A 3 12.73 32.59 5.63
CA ILE A 3 12.25 31.54 4.71
C ILE A 3 10.91 31.98 4.12
N ALA A 4 10.77 31.90 2.81
CA ALA A 4 9.53 32.20 2.08
C ALA A 4 8.82 30.90 1.69
N VAL A 5 7.52 30.79 1.99
CA VAL A 5 6.66 29.72 1.47
C VAL A 5 5.83 30.32 0.34
N ARG A 6 5.81 29.66 -0.82
CA ARG A 6 5.08 30.13 -2.00
C ARG A 6 4.60 28.95 -2.85
N PRO A 7 3.63 29.14 -3.76
CA PRO A 7 3.31 28.17 -4.79
C PRO A 7 4.53 27.84 -5.67
N TYR A 8 4.54 26.61 -6.15
CA TYR A 8 5.43 26.08 -7.18
C TYR A 8 5.32 26.86 -8.49
N GLN A 9 6.44 27.01 -9.17
CA GLN A 9 6.56 27.62 -10.49
C GLN A 9 7.28 26.65 -11.44
N GLU A 10 7.06 26.78 -12.76
CA GLU A 10 7.57 25.86 -13.78
C GLU A 10 9.09 25.61 -13.70
N GLY A 11 9.87 26.60 -13.24
CA GLY A 11 11.32 26.48 -13.04
C GLY A 11 11.77 25.77 -11.75
N ASP A 12 10.88 25.48 -10.80
CA ASP A 12 11.24 24.87 -9.51
C ASP A 12 11.54 23.36 -9.62
N ALA A 13 11.12 22.69 -10.69
CA ALA A 13 11.18 21.23 -10.83
C ALA A 13 12.59 20.68 -10.54
N HIS A 14 13.60 21.30 -11.14
CA HIS A 14 14.98 20.87 -10.99
C HIS A 14 15.47 21.00 -9.54
N ALA A 15 15.17 22.11 -8.88
CA ALA A 15 15.58 22.36 -7.50
C ALA A 15 14.89 21.42 -6.50
N VAL A 16 13.63 21.07 -6.73
CA VAL A 16 12.91 20.08 -5.92
C VAL A 16 13.48 18.67 -6.15
N ALA A 17 13.76 18.29 -7.40
CA ALA A 17 14.40 17.01 -7.70
C ALA A 17 15.78 16.89 -7.02
N GLU A 18 16.59 17.96 -7.06
CA GLU A 18 17.87 18.01 -6.33
C GLU A 18 17.69 17.88 -4.81
N LEU A 19 16.65 18.50 -4.24
CA LEU A 19 16.33 18.36 -2.82
C LEU A 19 16.07 16.90 -2.47
N TYR A 20 15.21 16.21 -3.22
CA TYR A 20 14.88 14.81 -2.95
C TYR A 20 16.08 13.88 -3.17
N ASN A 21 16.84 14.05 -4.25
CA ASN A 21 18.01 13.22 -4.55
C ASN A 21 19.11 13.35 -3.48
N ARG A 22 19.20 14.49 -2.80
CA ARG A 22 20.18 14.73 -1.72
C ARG A 22 19.83 14.01 -0.41
N HIS A 23 18.56 13.69 -0.19
CA HIS A 23 18.07 13.19 1.09
C HIS A 23 17.44 11.80 0.94
N ARG A 24 18.07 10.79 1.55
CA ARG A 24 17.57 9.40 1.50
C ARG A 24 16.22 9.19 2.19
N ASP A 25 15.86 10.10 3.09
CA ASP A 25 14.60 10.11 3.83
C ASP A 25 13.57 11.07 3.20
N ASN A 26 13.75 11.44 1.93
CA ASN A 26 12.70 12.08 1.15
C ASN A 26 11.46 11.15 1.10
N PRO A 27 10.26 11.70 0.93
CA PRO A 27 9.03 10.94 1.12
C PRO A 27 8.85 9.85 0.06
N ASN A 28 9.41 10.05 -1.15
CA ASN A 28 9.13 9.24 -2.34
C ASN A 28 10.46 8.83 -3.02
N PRO A 29 11.36 8.08 -2.35
CA PRO A 29 12.71 7.86 -2.84
C PRO A 29 12.73 6.98 -4.09
N VAL A 30 13.38 7.47 -5.16
CA VAL A 30 13.61 6.68 -6.39
C VAL A 30 15.09 6.29 -6.44
N ALA A 31 15.37 4.99 -6.63
CA ALA A 31 16.75 4.54 -6.78
C ALA A 31 17.37 5.11 -8.06
N GLY A 32 18.53 5.77 -7.94
CA GLY A 32 19.13 6.54 -9.03
C GLY A 32 18.71 8.01 -9.05
N GLY A 33 17.71 8.39 -8.24
CA GLY A 33 17.15 9.74 -8.18
C GLY A 33 16.05 9.98 -9.24
N ILE A 34 15.50 11.18 -9.22
CA ILE A 34 14.58 11.71 -10.23
C ILE A 34 15.17 12.94 -10.92
N THR A 35 14.80 13.17 -12.17
CA THR A 35 15.11 14.38 -12.93
C THR A 35 14.04 15.46 -12.71
N GLY A 36 14.36 16.71 -13.08
CA GLY A 36 13.38 17.80 -13.07
C GLY A 36 12.19 17.52 -14.01
N ASP A 37 12.44 16.94 -15.18
CA ASP A 37 11.39 16.61 -16.15
C ASP A 37 10.46 15.50 -15.64
N GLU A 38 11.01 14.49 -14.96
CA GLU A 38 10.21 13.44 -14.29
C GLU A 38 9.37 14.02 -13.17
N LEU A 39 9.90 14.97 -12.38
CA LEU A 39 9.12 15.63 -11.34
C LEU A 39 8.01 16.50 -11.94
N ALA A 40 8.31 17.34 -12.94
CA ALA A 40 7.31 18.17 -13.59
C ALA A 40 6.18 17.32 -14.19
N ARG A 41 6.54 16.19 -14.81
CA ARG A 41 5.60 15.19 -15.30
C ARG A 41 4.78 14.57 -14.18
N GLU A 42 5.39 14.18 -13.06
CA GLU A 42 4.67 13.63 -11.91
C GLU A 42 3.62 14.61 -11.37
N LEU A 43 3.98 15.89 -11.23
CA LEU A 43 3.06 16.92 -10.76
C LEU A 43 1.89 17.11 -11.72
N ALA A 44 2.15 17.15 -13.03
CA ALA A 44 1.10 17.26 -14.04
C ALA A 44 0.17 16.04 -14.03
N GLU A 45 0.78 14.85 -14.04
CA GLU A 45 0.07 13.58 -14.12
C GLU A 45 -0.70 13.22 -12.85
N ARG A 46 -0.45 13.84 -11.69
CA ARG A 46 -1.20 13.62 -10.45
C ARG A 46 -2.43 14.52 -10.28
N GLY A 47 -2.67 15.42 -11.24
CA GLY A 47 -3.69 16.47 -11.09
C GLY A 47 -3.36 17.32 -9.86
N THR A 48 -2.19 17.94 -9.84
CA THR A 48 -1.76 18.79 -8.72
C THR A 48 -2.74 19.96 -8.55
N ALA A 49 -3.38 20.02 -7.38
CA ALA A 49 -4.29 21.11 -7.04
C ALA A 49 -3.50 22.31 -6.50
N THR A 50 -2.48 22.06 -5.67
CA THR A 50 -1.45 23.03 -5.30
C THR A 50 -0.18 22.30 -4.89
N PHE A 51 0.97 22.92 -5.13
CA PHE A 51 2.26 22.45 -4.64
C PHE A 51 3.00 23.64 -4.05
N LEU A 52 3.36 23.56 -2.78
CA LEU A 52 4.07 24.62 -2.08
C LEU A 52 5.55 24.29 -2.03
N VAL A 53 6.38 25.31 -2.21
CA VAL A 53 7.83 25.25 -1.99
C VAL A 53 8.23 26.24 -0.91
N ALA A 54 9.13 25.80 -0.04
CA ALA A 54 9.81 26.65 0.93
C ALA A 54 11.20 27.00 0.41
N VAL A 55 11.51 28.29 0.31
CA VAL A 55 12.75 28.80 -0.27
C VAL A 55 13.51 29.59 0.78
N ASP A 56 14.79 29.24 0.95
CA ASP A 56 15.76 29.95 1.78
C ASP A 56 16.96 30.32 0.92
N ASP A 57 17.26 31.62 0.81
CA ASP A 57 18.34 32.16 -0.04
C ASP A 57 18.36 31.58 -1.47
N GLY A 58 17.19 31.56 -2.13
CA GLY A 58 17.01 31.01 -3.48
C GLY A 58 17.02 29.49 -3.58
N ARG A 59 17.31 28.76 -2.49
CA ARG A 59 17.33 27.30 -2.46
C ARG A 59 16.02 26.73 -1.93
N VAL A 60 15.48 25.72 -2.62
CA VAL A 60 14.33 24.96 -2.11
C VAL A 60 14.78 24.08 -0.93
N VAL A 61 14.12 24.26 0.21
CA VAL A 61 14.41 23.58 1.49
C VAL A 61 13.23 22.80 2.05
N GLY A 62 12.05 22.91 1.43
CA GLY A 62 10.89 22.10 1.78
C GLY A 62 9.77 22.18 0.75
N THR A 63 8.85 21.23 0.82
CA THR A 63 7.76 21.00 -0.13
C THR A 63 6.49 20.52 0.57
N PHE A 64 5.33 20.79 -0.03
CA PHE A 64 4.04 20.21 0.35
C PHE A 64 3.15 20.14 -0.89
N GLY A 65 2.82 18.93 -1.37
CA GLY A 65 1.91 18.74 -2.51
C GLY A 65 0.50 18.32 -2.09
N LEU A 66 -0.51 18.89 -2.74
CA LEU A 66 -1.91 18.45 -2.69
C LEU A 66 -2.35 17.98 -4.08
N PHE A 67 -2.82 16.73 -4.15
CA PHE A 67 -3.07 16.05 -5.41
C PHE A 67 -4.49 15.47 -5.48
N HIS A 68 -5.07 15.43 -6.68
CA HIS A 68 -6.30 14.68 -6.93
C HIS A 68 -6.05 13.18 -6.98
N HIS A 69 -4.84 12.74 -7.32
CA HIS A 69 -4.46 11.33 -7.26
C HIS A 69 -2.95 11.14 -7.11
N THR A 70 -2.55 9.96 -6.64
CA THR A 70 -1.13 9.59 -6.42
C THR A 70 -0.69 8.44 -7.34
N GLY A 71 -1.52 8.11 -8.34
CA GLY A 71 -1.42 6.87 -9.11
C GLY A 71 -1.95 5.67 -8.35
N ARG A 72 -1.60 5.51 -7.07
CA ARG A 72 -2.15 4.48 -6.17
C ARG A 72 -3.64 4.67 -5.93
N ARG A 73 -4.00 5.90 -5.58
CA ARG A 73 -5.32 6.25 -5.06
C ARG A 73 -5.84 7.49 -5.76
N SER A 74 -7.16 7.58 -5.83
CA SER A 74 -7.89 8.75 -6.30
C SER A 74 -8.59 9.43 -5.12
N ALA A 75 -8.48 10.74 -5.03
CA ALA A 75 -9.23 11.53 -4.07
C ALA A 75 -10.71 11.57 -4.47
N ARG A 76 -11.62 11.47 -3.49
CA ARG A 76 -13.06 11.61 -3.77
C ARG A 76 -13.41 13.07 -4.01
N ALA A 77 -14.63 13.31 -4.46
CA ALA A 77 -15.16 14.68 -4.59
C ALA A 77 -14.92 15.49 -3.30
N GLY A 78 -14.19 16.60 -3.44
CA GLY A 78 -13.91 17.52 -2.34
C GLY A 78 -12.89 17.06 -1.30
N GLU A 79 -12.16 15.99 -1.61
CA GLU A 79 -10.96 15.56 -0.90
C GLU A 79 -9.70 15.88 -1.73
N LEU A 80 -8.56 15.98 -1.07
CA LEU A 80 -7.25 15.99 -1.71
C LEU A 80 -6.29 15.09 -0.94
N ILE A 81 -5.33 14.51 -1.64
CA ILE A 81 -4.27 13.69 -1.05
C ILE A 81 -3.03 14.56 -0.87
N ALA A 82 -2.61 14.76 0.38
CA ALA A 82 -1.30 15.27 0.72
C ALA A 82 -0.24 14.20 0.42
N ASP A 83 0.76 14.59 -0.33
CA ASP A 83 1.95 13.78 -0.55
C ASP A 83 3.14 14.70 -0.83
N MET A 84 4.35 14.15 -0.97
CA MET A 84 5.56 14.94 -1.25
C MET A 84 5.82 16.04 -0.19
N PHE A 85 5.37 15.80 1.05
CA PHE A 85 5.69 16.65 2.19
C PHE A 85 7.12 16.36 2.66
N PHE A 86 8.01 17.33 2.49
CA PHE A 86 9.40 17.19 2.91
C PHE A 86 9.94 18.49 3.46
N VAL A 87 10.76 18.40 4.50
CA VAL A 87 11.53 19.52 5.03
C VAL A 87 12.96 19.03 5.24
N ALA A 88 13.92 19.76 4.67
CA ALA A 88 15.34 19.43 4.80
C ALA A 88 15.73 19.34 6.29
N PRO A 89 16.58 18.37 6.70
CA PRO A 89 16.88 18.10 8.11
C PRO A 89 17.24 19.32 8.96
N ALA A 90 17.98 20.27 8.39
CA ALA A 90 18.40 21.51 9.07
C ALA A 90 17.23 22.43 9.49
N TYR A 91 16.03 22.24 8.92
CA TYR A 91 14.88 23.12 9.10
C TYR A 91 13.72 22.47 9.89
N ARG A 92 13.82 21.17 10.24
CA ARG A 92 12.71 20.39 10.82
C ARG A 92 12.28 20.83 12.22
N ASN A 93 13.21 21.38 13.00
CA ASN A 93 12.95 21.84 14.37
C ASN A 93 12.47 23.30 14.42
N GLY A 94 12.24 23.94 13.27
CA GLY A 94 11.73 25.30 13.17
C GLY A 94 10.21 25.38 12.96
N VAL A 95 9.74 26.58 12.65
CA VAL A 95 8.32 26.88 12.38
C VAL A 95 7.87 26.46 10.97
N LEU A 96 8.79 26.05 10.10
CA LEU A 96 8.53 25.84 8.68
C LEU A 96 7.47 24.76 8.41
N THR A 97 7.56 23.64 9.12
CA THR A 97 6.58 22.55 9.04
C THR A 97 5.17 23.04 9.32
N GLY A 98 4.97 23.79 10.41
CA GLY A 98 3.67 24.34 10.77
C GLY A 98 3.16 25.31 9.70
N ARG A 99 4.04 26.17 9.19
CA ARG A 99 3.70 27.13 8.14
C ARG A 99 3.24 26.47 6.85
N LEU A 100 3.95 25.44 6.36
CA LEU A 100 3.54 24.70 5.17
C LEU A 100 2.15 24.07 5.33
N PHE A 101 1.84 23.50 6.50
CA PHE A 101 0.51 22.97 6.82
C PHE A 101 -0.56 24.06 6.85
N THR A 102 -0.29 25.19 7.49
CA THR A 102 -1.21 26.32 7.57
C THR A 102 -1.58 26.84 6.17
N GLU A 103 -0.58 27.11 5.35
CA GLU A 103 -0.76 27.61 3.97
C GLU A 103 -1.58 26.61 3.12
N ALA A 104 -1.34 25.30 3.27
CA ALA A 104 -2.09 24.27 2.57
C ALA A 104 -3.57 24.23 3.02
N VAL A 105 -3.83 24.26 4.33
CA VAL A 105 -5.20 24.24 4.88
C VAL A 105 -5.97 25.51 4.53
N GLU A 106 -5.34 26.69 4.63
CA GLU A 106 -5.95 27.96 4.22
C GLU A 106 -6.30 27.96 2.73
N TRP A 107 -5.42 27.42 1.89
CA TRP A 107 -5.70 27.22 0.48
C TRP A 107 -6.91 26.30 0.28
N MET A 108 -6.97 25.15 0.97
CA MET A 108 -8.09 24.21 0.87
C MET A 108 -9.43 24.82 1.29
N VAL A 109 -9.45 25.57 2.39
CA VAL A 109 -10.66 26.27 2.87
C VAL A 109 -11.17 27.25 1.81
N ARG A 110 -10.27 28.00 1.16
CA ARG A 110 -10.64 28.96 0.10
C ARG A 110 -11.11 28.31 -1.19
N THR A 111 -10.52 27.18 -1.58
CA THR A 111 -10.87 26.47 -2.83
C THR A 111 -12.03 25.48 -2.67
N GLY A 112 -12.50 25.28 -1.44
CA GLY A 112 -13.63 24.43 -1.15
C GLY A 112 -13.32 22.94 -1.05
N CYS A 113 -12.03 22.58 -0.90
CA CYS A 113 -11.58 21.23 -0.56
C CYS A 113 -11.69 21.03 0.95
N LEU A 114 -12.37 19.98 1.40
CA LEU A 114 -12.83 19.88 2.81
C LEU A 114 -12.17 18.78 3.61
N VAL A 115 -11.55 17.81 2.95
CA VAL A 115 -10.86 16.72 3.62
C VAL A 115 -9.47 16.58 3.04
N LEU A 116 -8.46 16.61 3.90
CA LEU A 116 -7.10 16.29 3.53
C LEU A 116 -6.83 14.83 3.91
N ARG A 117 -6.46 14.01 2.93
CA ARG A 117 -6.03 12.62 3.11
C ARG A 117 -4.52 12.56 3.03
N LEU A 118 -3.86 11.73 3.82
CA LEU A 118 -2.42 11.54 3.73
C LEU A 118 -2.04 10.12 4.13
N THR A 119 -0.90 9.65 3.65
CA THR A 119 -0.34 8.35 4.05
C THR A 119 0.95 8.54 4.82
N VAL A 120 1.18 7.69 5.82
CA VAL A 120 2.39 7.74 6.64
C VAL A 120 2.83 6.35 7.07
N ASN A 121 4.14 6.10 7.02
CA ASN A 121 4.72 4.91 7.64
C ASN A 121 4.60 5.04 9.16
N PRO A 122 3.85 4.17 9.86
CA PRO A 122 3.70 4.27 11.30
C PRO A 122 5.00 4.03 12.07
N ALA A 123 6.00 3.39 11.48
CA ALA A 123 7.34 3.28 12.05
C ALA A 123 8.12 4.61 12.01
N ASN A 124 7.75 5.56 11.14
CA ASN A 124 8.25 6.94 11.17
C ASN A 124 7.49 7.73 12.24
N THR A 125 7.82 7.44 13.51
CA THR A 125 7.15 8.03 14.67
C THR A 125 7.18 9.56 14.68
N VAL A 126 8.21 10.18 14.10
CA VAL A 126 8.32 11.65 14.00
C VAL A 126 7.22 12.22 13.09
N ALA A 127 7.08 11.69 11.88
CA ALA A 127 6.04 12.13 10.95
C ALA A 127 4.63 11.77 11.44
N PHE A 128 4.46 10.56 11.97
CA PHE A 128 3.18 10.11 12.52
C PHE A 128 2.68 11.06 13.63
N ARG A 129 3.54 11.33 14.63
CA ARG A 129 3.25 12.29 15.72
C ARG A 129 2.91 13.68 15.23
N LEU A 130 3.65 14.16 14.23
CA LEU A 130 3.39 15.46 13.61
C LEU A 130 1.98 15.51 13.02
N TYR A 131 1.61 14.52 12.20
CA TYR A 131 0.30 14.47 11.56
C TYR A 131 -0.85 14.39 12.58
N ARG A 132 -0.67 13.59 13.64
CA ARG A 132 -1.61 13.53 14.77
C ARG A 132 -1.79 14.90 15.43
N ARG A 133 -0.68 15.61 15.69
CA ARG A 133 -0.68 16.94 16.31
C ARG A 133 -1.35 18.02 15.47
N VAL A 134 -1.31 17.93 14.14
CA VAL A 134 -2.00 18.90 13.25
C VAL A 134 -3.45 18.50 12.96
N GLY A 135 -4.00 17.52 13.68
CA GLY A 135 -5.42 17.15 13.63
C GLY A 135 -5.76 15.99 12.68
N CYS A 136 -4.76 15.23 12.23
CA CYS A 136 -5.03 14.06 11.39
C CYS A 136 -5.47 12.86 12.23
N VAL A 137 -6.41 12.09 11.67
CA VAL A 137 -7.17 11.05 12.37
C VAL A 137 -7.18 9.77 11.56
N SER A 138 -7.13 8.64 12.24
CA SER A 138 -7.26 7.31 11.64
C SER A 138 -8.74 6.94 11.53
N VAL A 139 -9.28 7.03 10.31
CA VAL A 139 -10.70 6.75 10.01
C VAL A 139 -10.93 5.28 9.66
N GLY A 140 -9.91 4.63 9.10
CA GLY A 140 -10.01 3.31 8.49
C GLY A 140 -8.98 2.33 9.01
N GLN A 141 -8.21 1.74 8.09
CA GLN A 141 -7.19 0.75 8.40
C GLN A 141 -6.08 1.38 9.26
N THR A 142 -5.83 0.78 10.42
CA THR A 142 -4.80 1.22 11.38
C THR A 142 -3.50 0.43 11.25
N VAL A 143 -3.49 -0.58 10.36
CA VAL A 143 -2.34 -1.44 10.09
C VAL A 143 -1.78 -1.10 8.72
N PRO A 144 -0.46 -0.97 8.57
CA PRO A 144 0.15 -0.64 7.29
C PRO A 144 -0.06 -1.77 6.26
N GLY A 145 -0.53 -1.40 5.07
CA GLY A 145 -0.65 -2.31 3.94
C GLY A 145 0.70 -2.63 3.27
N GLU A 146 0.68 -3.14 2.05
CA GLU A 146 1.87 -3.58 1.30
C GLU A 146 2.88 -2.45 1.04
N ASP A 147 2.42 -1.20 0.88
CA ASP A 147 3.33 -0.04 0.75
C ASP A 147 3.90 0.40 2.11
N GLY A 148 3.40 -0.17 3.21
CA GLY A 148 3.91 0.08 4.55
C GLY A 148 3.38 1.36 5.17
N ASN A 149 2.32 1.94 4.61
CA ASN A 149 1.70 3.17 5.09
C ASN A 149 0.29 2.92 5.66
N VAL A 150 -0.09 3.74 6.63
CA VAL A 150 -1.48 3.90 7.08
C VAL A 150 -2.03 5.22 6.56
N GLU A 151 -3.34 5.30 6.39
CA GLU A 151 -4.02 6.50 5.92
C GLU A 151 -4.60 7.32 7.07
N LEU A 152 -4.34 8.62 7.06
CA LEU A 152 -4.89 9.59 8.00
C LEU A 152 -5.71 10.65 7.26
N HIS A 153 -6.72 11.19 7.93
CA HIS A 153 -7.64 12.19 7.41
C HIS A 153 -7.64 13.43 8.29
N ASN A 154 -7.77 14.61 7.70
CA ASN A 154 -7.94 15.86 8.43
C ASN A 154 -9.22 16.56 7.97
N TYR A 155 -10.18 16.67 8.89
CA TYR A 155 -11.49 17.27 8.66
C TYR A 155 -11.58 18.72 9.15
N ILE A 156 -10.48 19.34 9.59
CA ILE A 156 -10.48 20.76 9.99
C ILE A 156 -10.98 21.66 8.85
N PRO A 157 -10.58 21.49 7.56
CA PRO A 157 -11.11 22.32 6.48
C PRO A 157 -12.65 22.21 6.35
N LEU A 158 -13.21 21.00 6.47
CA LEU A 158 -14.65 20.75 6.51
C LEU A 158 -15.34 21.46 7.67
N ILE A 159 -14.78 21.34 8.88
CA ILE A 159 -15.32 21.97 10.08
C ILE A 159 -15.36 23.48 9.91
N LEU A 160 -14.22 24.09 9.57
CA LEU A 160 -14.09 25.54 9.43
C LEU A 160 -15.06 26.07 8.39
N ARG A 161 -15.13 25.45 7.20
CA ARG A 161 -16.09 25.87 6.17
C ARG A 161 -17.54 25.77 6.64
N SER A 162 -17.90 24.69 7.32
CA SER A 162 -19.28 24.44 7.75
C SER A 162 -19.76 25.48 8.75
N VAL A 163 -18.87 26.04 9.57
CA VAL A 163 -19.24 26.99 10.62
C VAL A 163 -18.92 28.44 10.30
N PHE A 164 -18.06 28.72 9.30
CA PHE A 164 -17.49 30.07 9.06
C PHE A 164 -18.54 31.18 8.96
N ALA A 165 -19.67 30.90 8.31
CA ALA A 165 -20.76 31.86 8.12
C ALA A 165 -21.43 32.28 9.43
N ASP A 166 -21.42 31.42 10.46
CA ASP A 166 -22.07 31.67 11.76
C ASP A 166 -21.07 32.15 12.84
N LEU A 167 -19.79 32.31 12.51
CA LEU A 167 -18.78 32.86 13.43
C LEU A 167 -18.86 34.39 13.53
N GLY A 168 -18.68 34.92 14.75
CA GLY A 168 -18.53 36.36 14.99
C GLY A 168 -17.17 36.90 14.55
N ASP A 169 -17.06 38.21 14.39
CA ASP A 169 -15.87 38.87 13.82
C ASP A 169 -14.60 38.65 14.65
N GLU A 170 -14.70 38.61 15.98
CA GLU A 170 -13.56 38.32 16.87
C GLU A 170 -12.97 36.92 16.63
N VAL A 171 -13.83 35.92 16.45
CA VAL A 171 -13.41 34.53 16.20
C VAL A 171 -12.79 34.42 14.81
N LYS A 172 -13.36 35.10 13.81
CA LYS A 172 -12.80 35.17 12.45
C LYS A 172 -11.41 35.83 12.46
N ALA A 173 -11.24 36.91 13.23
CA ALA A 173 -9.95 37.56 13.40
C ALA A 173 -8.94 36.63 14.08
N ALA A 174 -9.34 35.90 15.12
CA ALA A 174 -8.49 34.91 15.80
C ALA A 174 -8.09 33.75 14.88
N LEU A 175 -9.00 33.26 14.02
CA LEU A 175 -8.68 32.28 12.98
C LEU A 175 -7.60 32.81 12.01
N GLY A 176 -7.72 34.06 11.57
CA GLY A 176 -6.75 34.70 10.68
C GLY A 176 -5.37 34.96 11.30
N GLN A 177 -5.24 34.80 12.63
CA GLN A 177 -3.96 34.94 13.35
C GLN A 177 -3.31 33.58 13.67
N LEU A 178 -3.92 32.46 13.28
CA LEU A 178 -3.37 31.14 13.54
C LEU A 178 -2.07 30.93 12.76
N THR A 179 -0.96 30.77 13.49
CA THR A 179 0.36 30.51 12.89
C THR A 179 0.61 29.03 12.62
N SER A 180 -0.13 28.14 13.29
CA SER A 180 -0.05 26.68 13.12
C SER A 180 -1.32 25.99 13.61
N PHE A 181 -1.89 25.10 12.80
CA PHE A 181 -2.97 24.20 13.25
C PHE A 181 -2.49 23.18 14.31
N GLY A 182 -1.18 22.94 14.41
CA GLY A 182 -0.59 22.02 15.39
C GLY A 182 -0.73 22.47 16.85
N THR A 183 -1.00 23.75 17.10
CA THR A 183 -1.22 24.32 18.44
C THR A 183 -2.70 24.49 18.78
N VAL A 184 -3.57 24.16 17.82
CA VAL A 184 -5.02 24.37 17.90
C VAL A 184 -5.73 23.10 18.33
N THR A 185 -5.23 21.92 17.97
CA THR A 185 -5.93 20.67 18.27
C THR A 185 -5.60 20.13 19.66
N GLU A 186 -6.59 19.57 20.36
CA GLU A 186 -6.32 18.73 21.54
C GLU A 186 -5.39 17.58 21.13
N SER A 187 -4.32 17.37 21.91
CA SER A 187 -3.29 16.37 21.55
C SER A 187 -3.92 15.00 21.48
N ARG A 188 -3.89 14.43 20.28
CA ARG A 188 -4.22 13.03 20.04
C ARG A 188 -3.07 12.15 20.52
N ASP A 189 -3.37 10.90 20.89
CA ASP A 189 -2.33 9.92 21.21
C ASP A 189 -1.56 9.47 19.96
N ASP A 190 -0.43 8.80 20.20
CA ASP A 190 0.44 8.26 19.16
C ASP A 190 0.11 6.79 18.85
N GLU A 191 -1.09 6.33 19.18
CA GLU A 191 -1.48 4.94 19.01
C GLU A 191 -2.06 4.66 17.62
N LEU A 192 -1.78 3.46 17.10
CA LEU A 192 -2.32 2.97 15.84
C LEU A 192 -3.68 2.33 16.07
N ARG A 193 -4.65 3.15 16.45
CA ARG A 193 -6.04 2.77 16.65
C ARG A 193 -6.96 3.72 15.89
N SER A 194 -8.17 3.27 15.61
CA SER A 194 -9.15 4.11 14.95
C SER A 194 -9.59 5.21 15.91
N ASP A 195 -9.69 6.44 15.42
CA ASP A 195 -10.28 7.56 16.15
C ASP A 195 -11.82 7.61 16.00
N VAL A 196 -12.39 6.68 15.23
CA VAL A 196 -13.82 6.64 14.94
C VAL A 196 -14.57 6.00 16.09
N ARG A 197 -15.63 6.66 16.52
CA ARG A 197 -16.65 6.12 17.43
C ARG A 197 -17.99 5.99 16.72
N LEU A 198 -18.78 4.98 17.09
CA LEU A 198 -20.16 4.87 16.63
C LEU A 198 -21.06 5.70 17.55
N VAL A 199 -21.83 6.61 16.95
CA VAL A 199 -22.77 7.51 17.64
C VAL A 199 -24.07 7.50 16.88
N ASP A 200 -25.11 6.88 17.45
CA ASP A 200 -26.39 6.63 16.79
C ASP A 200 -26.25 5.87 15.46
N GLY A 201 -25.34 4.89 15.43
CA GLY A 201 -25.03 4.11 14.23
C GLY A 201 -24.16 4.83 13.18
N VAL A 202 -23.76 6.08 13.44
CA VAL A 202 -22.91 6.87 12.52
C VAL A 202 -21.46 6.85 12.98
N ARG A 203 -20.55 6.53 12.04
CA ARG A 203 -19.10 6.62 12.26
C ARG A 203 -18.70 8.09 12.41
N THR A 204 -18.30 8.45 13.63
CA THR A 204 -18.10 9.84 14.04
C THR A 204 -16.70 10.05 14.58
N VAL A 205 -16.08 11.19 14.23
CA VAL A 205 -14.83 11.67 14.84
C VAL A 205 -15.06 13.04 15.45
N ASP A 206 -14.53 13.26 16.65
CA ASP A 206 -14.62 14.55 17.34
C ASP A 206 -13.34 15.37 17.22
N TYR A 207 -13.53 16.68 17.19
CA TYR A 207 -12.48 17.67 17.16
C TYR A 207 -12.72 18.70 18.26
N ARG A 208 -11.61 19.15 18.85
CA ARG A 208 -11.53 20.30 19.73
C ARG A 208 -10.42 21.21 19.22
N LEU A 209 -10.79 22.43 18.84
CA LEU A 209 -9.94 23.42 18.18
C LEU A 209 -9.85 24.69 19.04
N SER A 210 -8.67 25.04 19.51
CA SER A 210 -8.36 26.28 20.25
C SER A 210 -8.11 27.44 19.28
N VAL A 211 -9.05 28.37 19.21
CA VAL A 211 -9.03 29.52 18.28
C VAL A 211 -8.85 30.81 19.10
N GLY A 212 -7.59 31.20 19.32
CA GLY A 212 -7.28 32.30 20.25
C GLY A 212 -7.78 31.98 21.66
N ALA A 213 -8.64 32.82 22.22
CA ALA A 213 -9.28 32.60 23.52
C ALA A 213 -10.56 31.75 23.45
N PHE A 214 -10.97 31.31 22.26
CA PHE A 214 -12.18 30.52 22.04
C PHE A 214 -11.84 29.03 21.87
N THR A 215 -12.80 28.16 22.17
CA THR A 215 -12.73 26.73 21.83
C THR A 215 -13.88 26.33 20.93
N LEU A 216 -13.57 25.79 19.75
CA LEU A 216 -14.54 25.20 18.83
C LEU A 216 -14.50 23.67 18.97
N THR A 217 -15.63 23.07 19.35
CA THR A 217 -15.82 21.62 19.32
C THR A 217 -16.69 21.23 18.14
N ALA A 218 -16.41 20.10 17.50
CA ALA A 218 -17.19 19.61 16.38
C ALA A 218 -17.15 18.08 16.28
N SER A 219 -18.24 17.49 15.79
CA SER A 219 -18.33 16.05 15.48
C SER A 219 -18.60 15.86 13.99
N VAL A 220 -17.83 15.00 13.33
CA VAL A 220 -17.87 14.78 11.88
C VAL A 220 -18.36 13.37 11.58
N ASP A 221 -19.35 13.25 10.68
CA ASP A 221 -19.72 12.00 10.00
C ASP A 221 -18.68 11.72 8.91
N VAL A 222 -17.85 10.69 9.14
CA VAL A 222 -16.71 10.38 8.26
C VAL A 222 -17.12 9.68 6.97
N ASP A 223 -18.28 9.03 6.94
CA ASP A 223 -18.78 8.31 5.76
C ASP A 223 -19.47 9.29 4.80
N ARG A 224 -20.21 10.27 5.34
CA ARG A 224 -20.90 11.29 4.54
C ARG A 224 -20.04 12.52 4.27
N GLY A 225 -18.96 12.72 5.03
CA GLY A 225 -18.11 13.91 4.94
C GLY A 225 -18.85 15.19 5.35
N THR A 226 -19.62 15.12 6.45
CA THR A 226 -20.44 16.24 6.93
C THR A 226 -20.19 16.50 8.42
N VAL A 227 -20.34 17.77 8.85
CA VAL A 227 -20.34 18.12 10.27
C VAL A 227 -21.72 17.84 10.83
N ARG A 228 -21.81 17.05 11.90
CA ARG A 228 -23.08 16.72 12.58
C ARG A 228 -23.45 17.76 13.63
N HIS A 229 -22.46 18.25 14.35
CA HIS A 229 -22.61 19.18 15.46
C HIS A 229 -21.35 20.04 15.57
N ALA A 230 -21.53 21.33 15.91
CA ALA A 230 -20.44 22.20 16.31
C ALA A 230 -20.89 23.19 17.39
N GLU A 231 -20.01 23.47 18.34
CA GLU A 231 -20.25 24.39 19.46
C GLU A 231 -19.03 25.26 19.69
N LEU A 232 -19.25 26.56 19.89
CA LEU A 232 -18.22 27.52 20.29
C LEU A 232 -18.33 27.81 21.79
N THR A 233 -17.21 27.72 22.49
CA THR A 233 -17.05 28.18 23.87
C THR A 233 -16.23 29.47 23.89
N GLY A 234 -16.80 30.53 24.47
CA GLY A 234 -16.15 31.83 24.68
C GLY A 234 -15.14 31.84 25.83
N PRO A 235 -14.34 32.92 25.96
CA PRO A 235 -13.38 33.08 27.06
C PRO A 235 -14.03 33.16 28.45
N ASP A 236 -15.30 33.55 28.49
CA ASP A 236 -16.16 33.58 29.68
C ASP A 236 -16.78 32.20 30.02
N GLY A 237 -16.48 31.18 29.21
CA GLY A 237 -17.06 29.84 29.34
C GLY A 237 -18.46 29.68 28.73
N THR A 238 -19.03 30.75 28.14
CA THR A 238 -20.34 30.70 27.51
C THR A 238 -20.30 29.79 26.28
N ARG A 239 -21.26 28.88 26.17
CA ARG A 239 -21.36 27.91 25.06
C ARG A 239 -22.47 28.29 24.10
N ARG A 240 -22.20 28.20 22.80
CA ARG A 240 -23.15 28.47 21.74
C ARG A 240 -23.05 27.42 20.64
N ALA A 241 -24.15 26.72 20.39
CA ALA A 241 -24.28 25.85 19.22
C ALA A 241 -24.22 26.69 17.93
N LEU A 242 -23.47 26.20 16.95
CA LEU A 242 -23.27 26.88 15.67
C LEU A 242 -24.22 26.35 14.61
N ARG A 243 -24.68 27.24 13.73
CA ARG A 243 -25.41 26.84 12.52
C ARG A 243 -24.43 26.27 11.51
N LEU A 244 -24.77 25.10 10.98
CA LEU A 244 -23.93 24.36 10.04
C LEU A 244 -24.39 24.62 8.61
N THR A 245 -23.42 24.86 7.73
CA THR A 245 -23.63 24.94 6.28
C THR A 245 -23.31 23.58 5.67
N GLU A 246 -24.18 23.07 4.80
CA GLU A 246 -23.91 21.81 4.09
C GLU A 246 -22.75 21.97 3.10
N PRO A 247 -21.89 20.93 2.94
CA PRO A 247 -20.86 20.94 1.92
C PRO A 247 -21.48 20.94 0.52
N PRO A 248 -20.81 21.52 -0.49
CA PRO A 248 -21.35 21.66 -1.84
C PRO A 248 -21.28 20.37 -2.67
N TYR A 249 -20.76 19.28 -2.09
CA TYR A 249 -20.59 17.99 -2.76
C TYR A 249 -21.12 16.86 -1.88
N ARG A 250 -21.42 15.72 -2.50
CA ARG A 250 -21.79 14.49 -1.80
C ARG A 250 -20.72 13.43 -2.03
N ILE A 251 -20.24 12.83 -0.94
CA ILE A 251 -19.36 11.66 -1.03
C ILE A 251 -20.16 10.49 -1.60
N ARG A 252 -19.63 9.87 -2.65
CA ARG A 252 -20.17 8.64 -3.22
C ARG A 252 -19.70 7.46 -2.38
N LEU A 253 -20.66 6.74 -1.78
CA LEU A 253 -20.39 5.49 -1.09
C LEU A 253 -20.44 4.33 -2.09
N PRO A 254 -19.62 3.27 -1.89
CA PRO A 254 -19.80 2.01 -2.58
C PRO A 254 -21.22 1.50 -2.40
N ARG A 255 -21.84 0.99 -3.46
CA ARG A 255 -23.21 0.47 -3.40
C ARG A 255 -23.23 -1.01 -3.03
N GLY A 256 -22.08 -1.68 -3.06
CA GLY A 256 -22.00 -3.12 -2.84
C GLY A 256 -22.72 -3.89 -3.95
N ARG A 257 -22.66 -3.39 -5.19
CA ARG A 257 -23.23 -4.11 -6.33
C ARG A 257 -22.43 -5.38 -6.59
N ASP A 258 -23.13 -6.49 -6.80
CA ASP A 258 -22.51 -7.75 -7.20
C ASP A 258 -21.69 -7.55 -8.50
N PRO A 259 -20.51 -8.16 -8.60
CA PRO A 259 -19.70 -8.08 -9.80
C PRO A 259 -20.38 -8.82 -10.96
N TYR A 260 -20.25 -8.28 -12.17
CA TYR A 260 -20.69 -8.97 -13.39
C TYR A 260 -19.66 -10.03 -13.78
N ARG A 261 -20.10 -11.27 -14.01
CA ARG A 261 -19.22 -12.41 -14.28
C ARG A 261 -19.49 -13.06 -15.63
N PHE A 262 -18.44 -13.40 -16.35
CA PHE A 262 -18.47 -14.22 -17.57
C PHE A 262 -17.15 -14.96 -17.72
N GLY A 263 -17.10 -16.05 -18.48
CA GLY A 263 -15.88 -16.86 -18.55
C GLY A 263 -15.88 -17.83 -19.72
N SER A 264 -14.69 -18.37 -19.98
CA SER A 264 -14.45 -19.40 -21.00
C SER A 264 -13.16 -20.14 -20.67
N ASN A 265 -13.10 -21.45 -20.95
CA ASN A 265 -11.88 -22.27 -20.90
C ASN A 265 -11.05 -22.16 -19.60
N GLY A 266 -11.72 -22.22 -18.44
CA GLY A 266 -11.07 -22.16 -17.12
C GLY A 266 -10.55 -20.77 -16.72
N LEU A 267 -11.05 -19.73 -17.39
CA LEU A 267 -10.87 -18.32 -17.01
C LEU A 267 -12.24 -17.70 -16.70
N THR A 268 -12.29 -16.90 -15.64
CA THR A 268 -13.47 -16.11 -15.27
C THR A 268 -13.09 -14.64 -15.21
N VAL A 269 -13.80 -13.81 -15.96
CA VAL A 269 -13.74 -12.35 -15.84
C VAL A 269 -14.79 -11.90 -14.83
N GLU A 270 -14.36 -11.09 -13.87
CA GLU A 270 -15.22 -10.33 -12.98
C GLU A 270 -15.06 -8.84 -13.26
N VAL A 271 -16.16 -8.14 -13.46
CA VAL A 271 -16.19 -6.68 -13.54
C VAL A 271 -16.85 -6.13 -12.29
N ASP A 272 -16.10 -5.33 -11.54
CA ASP A 272 -16.55 -4.72 -10.30
C ASP A 272 -17.76 -3.81 -10.53
N GLY A 273 -18.84 -4.04 -9.77
CA GLY A 273 -20.09 -3.31 -9.93
C GLY A 273 -20.04 -1.87 -9.42
N ASP A 274 -19.07 -1.54 -8.56
CA ASP A 274 -18.91 -0.22 -7.96
C ASP A 274 -17.90 0.64 -8.72
N ASP A 275 -16.78 0.11 -9.18
CA ASP A 275 -15.74 0.92 -9.85
C ASP A 275 -15.34 0.48 -11.27
N GLY A 276 -15.92 -0.61 -11.78
CA GLY A 276 -15.69 -1.10 -13.14
C GLY A 276 -14.36 -1.83 -13.34
N THR A 277 -13.60 -2.07 -12.27
CA THR A 277 -12.34 -2.81 -12.34
C THR A 277 -12.57 -4.21 -12.91
N VAL A 278 -11.82 -4.54 -13.95
CA VAL A 278 -11.84 -5.86 -14.59
C VAL A 278 -10.80 -6.74 -13.92
N ARG A 279 -11.20 -7.93 -13.46
CA ARG A 279 -10.33 -8.96 -12.90
C ARG A 279 -10.47 -10.23 -13.72
N VAL A 280 -9.37 -10.88 -14.05
CA VAL A 280 -9.37 -12.22 -14.66
C VAL A 280 -8.85 -13.20 -13.64
N LEU A 281 -9.71 -14.14 -13.26
CA LEU A 281 -9.44 -15.29 -12.41
C LEU A 281 -9.17 -16.50 -13.30
N ALA A 282 -8.35 -17.42 -12.81
CA ALA A 282 -8.01 -18.63 -13.53
C ALA A 282 -8.13 -19.84 -12.62
N ASP A 283 -8.61 -20.96 -13.16
CA ASP A 283 -8.63 -22.22 -12.44
C ASP A 283 -7.20 -22.58 -11.99
N ASP A 284 -7.10 -23.16 -10.79
CA ASP A 284 -5.84 -23.57 -10.15
C ASP A 284 -4.85 -22.42 -9.86
N HIS A 285 -5.25 -21.16 -10.01
CA HIS A 285 -4.48 -20.00 -9.58
C HIS A 285 -5.15 -19.33 -8.39
N HIS A 286 -4.39 -19.08 -7.34
CA HIS A 286 -4.91 -18.33 -6.20
C HIS A 286 -5.01 -16.84 -6.61
N GLY A 287 -6.20 -16.24 -6.48
CA GLY A 287 -6.48 -14.84 -6.82
C GLY A 287 -6.52 -14.50 -8.33
N PRO A 288 -6.55 -13.21 -8.72
CA PRO A 288 -6.54 -12.81 -10.13
C PRO A 288 -5.18 -13.02 -10.79
N VAL A 289 -5.18 -13.48 -12.04
CA VAL A 289 -4.01 -13.47 -12.95
C VAL A 289 -3.82 -12.12 -13.62
N PHE A 290 -4.86 -11.30 -13.71
CA PHE A 290 -4.82 -9.98 -14.30
C PHE A 290 -5.89 -9.05 -13.71
N VAL A 291 -5.55 -7.77 -13.59
CA VAL A 291 -6.46 -6.70 -13.13
C VAL A 291 -6.28 -5.49 -14.05
N SER A 292 -7.36 -4.83 -14.45
CA SER A 292 -7.34 -3.59 -15.24
C SER A 292 -8.33 -2.58 -14.63
N THR A 293 -7.87 -1.37 -14.33
CA THR A 293 -8.76 -0.31 -13.83
C THR A 293 -9.64 0.26 -14.94
N TRP A 294 -10.79 0.81 -14.56
CA TRP A 294 -11.70 1.50 -15.47
C TRP A 294 -11.22 2.94 -15.74
N PRO A 295 -11.26 3.42 -16.99
CA PRO A 295 -10.68 4.71 -17.40
C PRO A 295 -11.36 5.98 -16.91
N SER A 296 -12.60 5.92 -16.42
CA SER A 296 -13.36 7.08 -15.90
C SER A 296 -13.75 8.12 -16.97
N CYS A 297 -15.00 8.58 -16.95
CA CYS A 297 -15.40 9.80 -17.64
C CYS A 297 -14.89 11.09 -16.95
N ALA A 298 -14.59 11.03 -15.65
CA ALA A 298 -13.94 12.10 -14.89
C ALA A 298 -12.40 11.96 -14.99
N ALA A 299 -11.80 12.62 -15.98
CA ALA A 299 -10.37 12.50 -16.29
C ALA A 299 -9.45 13.13 -15.22
N ASP A 300 -9.95 14.05 -14.39
CA ASP A 300 -9.26 14.65 -13.24
C ASP A 300 -9.11 13.69 -12.05
N ARG A 301 -9.91 12.61 -12.03
CA ARG A 301 -9.94 11.59 -10.97
C ARG A 301 -9.91 10.18 -11.57
N PRO A 302 -8.81 9.81 -12.27
CA PRO A 302 -8.64 8.44 -12.75
C PRO A 302 -8.59 7.47 -11.58
N ALA A 303 -9.02 6.23 -11.82
CA ALA A 303 -8.90 5.18 -10.81
C ALA A 303 -7.40 4.84 -10.61
N GLY A 304 -6.95 4.86 -9.36
CA GLY A 304 -5.63 4.36 -9.03
C GLY A 304 -5.62 2.83 -8.97
N TRP A 305 -4.44 2.21 -9.09
CA TRP A 305 -4.38 0.74 -9.06
C TRP A 305 -4.65 0.15 -7.67
N ARG A 306 -4.69 0.95 -6.60
CA ARG A 306 -5.12 0.53 -5.26
C ARG A 306 -6.57 0.89 -4.97
N GLU A 307 -6.96 2.09 -5.36
CA GLU A 307 -8.26 2.68 -5.03
C GLU A 307 -8.77 3.57 -6.15
N GLY A 308 -10.05 3.39 -6.50
CA GLY A 308 -10.84 4.28 -7.34
C GLY A 308 -12.09 4.78 -6.60
N GLU A 309 -12.67 5.87 -7.09
CA GLU A 309 -13.96 6.37 -6.60
C GLU A 309 -15.11 5.49 -7.14
N PRO A 310 -16.16 5.18 -6.34
CA PRO A 310 -17.37 4.51 -6.82
C PRO A 310 -18.07 5.27 -7.96
N ARG A 311 -18.63 4.54 -8.92
CA ARG A 311 -19.11 5.04 -10.21
C ARG A 311 -20.55 4.63 -10.49
N ASP A 312 -21.21 5.43 -11.33
CA ASP A 312 -22.50 5.09 -11.90
C ASP A 312 -22.28 4.30 -13.20
N LEU A 313 -22.28 2.98 -13.07
CA LEU A 313 -22.06 2.07 -14.19
C LEU A 313 -23.37 1.39 -14.60
N GLU A 314 -23.61 1.39 -15.90
CA GLU A 314 -24.63 0.60 -16.56
C GLU A 314 -23.98 -0.60 -17.26
N PHE A 315 -24.50 -1.80 -17.02
CA PHE A 315 -24.01 -3.05 -17.58
C PHE A 315 -25.04 -3.63 -18.54
N THR A 316 -24.62 -3.90 -19.78
CA THR A 316 -25.44 -4.58 -20.79
C THR A 316 -24.69 -5.83 -21.25
N PRO A 317 -25.25 -7.04 -21.07
CA PRO A 317 -24.65 -8.27 -21.59
C PRO A 317 -24.39 -8.18 -23.10
N VAL A 318 -23.26 -8.72 -23.54
CA VAL A 318 -22.96 -8.94 -24.96
C VAL A 318 -22.43 -10.34 -25.16
N ASP A 319 -22.29 -10.76 -26.41
CA ASP A 319 -21.67 -12.04 -26.71
C ASP A 319 -20.25 -12.11 -26.13
N HIS A 320 -19.96 -13.20 -25.41
CA HIS A 320 -18.69 -13.42 -24.70
C HIS A 320 -18.25 -12.30 -23.73
N GLY A 321 -19.16 -11.47 -23.21
CA GLY A 321 -18.75 -10.39 -22.32
C GLY A 321 -19.83 -9.41 -21.86
N VAL A 322 -19.40 -8.17 -21.63
CA VAL A 322 -20.26 -7.09 -21.14
C VAL A 322 -19.89 -5.75 -21.76
N ARG A 323 -20.91 -4.93 -22.03
CA ARG A 323 -20.76 -3.51 -22.33
C ARG A 323 -21.02 -2.70 -21.07
N ILE A 324 -20.09 -1.80 -20.77
CA ILE A 324 -20.12 -0.91 -19.62
C ILE A 324 -20.28 0.51 -20.14
N THR A 325 -21.20 1.27 -19.56
CA THR A 325 -21.36 2.70 -19.86
C THR A 325 -21.32 3.50 -18.56
N GLU A 326 -20.52 4.56 -18.56
CA GLU A 326 -20.41 5.55 -17.49
C GLU A 326 -20.77 6.92 -18.05
N ARG A 327 -21.57 7.70 -17.32
CA ARG A 327 -21.97 9.07 -17.70
C ARG A 327 -21.72 10.05 -16.57
N CYS A 328 -21.12 11.19 -16.88
CA CYS A 328 -20.95 12.32 -15.96
C CYS A 328 -21.25 13.63 -16.68
N GLY A 329 -22.44 14.19 -16.45
CA GLY A 329 -22.92 15.35 -17.21
C GLY A 329 -23.03 15.01 -18.69
N ASP A 330 -22.37 15.79 -19.54
CA ASP A 330 -22.33 15.59 -20.98
C ASP A 330 -21.24 14.59 -21.43
N ASP A 331 -20.38 14.15 -20.51
CA ASP A 331 -19.28 13.22 -20.81
C ASP A 331 -19.73 11.75 -20.67
N GLU A 332 -19.39 10.92 -21.66
CA GLU A 332 -19.67 9.49 -21.69
C GLU A 332 -18.40 8.69 -21.98
N VAL A 333 -18.20 7.59 -21.25
CA VAL A 333 -17.24 6.54 -21.59
C VAL A 333 -18.02 5.23 -21.77
N ARG A 334 -17.84 4.59 -22.91
CA ARG A 334 -18.43 3.29 -23.23
C ARG A 334 -17.32 2.30 -23.57
N GLY A 335 -17.30 1.17 -22.86
CA GLY A 335 -16.35 0.09 -23.07
C GLY A 335 -17.07 -1.23 -23.30
N THR A 336 -16.55 -2.07 -24.19
CA THR A 336 -16.95 -3.47 -24.30
C THR A 336 -15.78 -4.34 -23.86
N VAL A 337 -16.01 -5.22 -22.90
CA VAL A 337 -15.02 -6.16 -22.34
C VAL A 337 -15.48 -7.58 -22.70
N THR A 338 -14.65 -8.32 -23.43
CA THR A 338 -14.95 -9.68 -23.88
C THR A 338 -13.79 -10.63 -23.58
N LEU A 339 -14.12 -11.91 -23.37
CA LEU A 339 -13.15 -12.99 -23.21
C LEU A 339 -13.52 -14.16 -24.12
N ALA A 340 -12.69 -14.42 -25.13
CA ALA A 340 -12.85 -15.56 -26.03
C ALA A 340 -11.48 -16.19 -26.31
N ASP A 341 -11.40 -17.53 -26.30
CA ASP A 341 -10.19 -18.29 -26.63
C ASP A 341 -8.91 -17.83 -25.90
N GLY A 342 -9.05 -17.48 -24.62
CA GLY A 342 -7.92 -16.99 -23.80
C GLY A 342 -7.50 -15.55 -24.11
N VAL A 343 -8.30 -14.78 -24.84
CA VAL A 343 -8.01 -13.38 -25.17
C VAL A 343 -9.04 -12.47 -24.53
N LEU A 344 -8.57 -11.57 -23.66
CA LEU A 344 -9.34 -10.44 -23.15
C LEU A 344 -9.18 -9.24 -24.08
N GLU A 345 -10.28 -8.77 -24.64
CA GLU A 345 -10.33 -7.54 -25.44
C GLU A 345 -11.15 -6.47 -24.73
N GLN A 346 -10.65 -5.23 -24.79
CA GLN A 346 -11.36 -4.05 -24.27
C GLN A 346 -11.40 -2.99 -25.37
N HIS A 347 -12.59 -2.69 -25.86
CA HIS A 347 -12.84 -1.66 -26.86
C HIS A 347 -13.53 -0.48 -26.20
N ILE A 348 -12.85 0.67 -26.15
CA ILE A 348 -13.28 1.83 -25.36
C ILE A 348 -13.46 3.03 -26.29
N ALA A 349 -14.63 3.68 -26.19
CA ALA A 349 -14.96 4.93 -26.85
C ALA A 349 -15.34 5.97 -25.80
N PHE A 350 -15.06 7.23 -26.08
CA PHE A 350 -15.29 8.32 -25.15
C PHE A 350 -15.61 9.64 -25.87
N THR A 351 -16.35 10.52 -25.22
CA THR A 351 -16.61 11.89 -25.72
C THR A 351 -15.42 12.82 -25.49
N ARG A 352 -14.73 12.65 -24.36
CA ARG A 352 -13.48 13.33 -24.01
C ARG A 352 -12.42 12.32 -23.58
N PRO A 353 -11.13 12.58 -23.86
CA PRO A 353 -10.05 11.69 -23.44
C PRO A 353 -10.13 11.39 -21.94
N PRO A 354 -10.29 10.12 -21.54
CA PRO A 354 -10.33 9.74 -20.15
C PRO A 354 -8.93 9.83 -19.54
N GLY A 355 -8.86 9.64 -18.22
CA GLY A 355 -7.59 9.49 -17.55
C GLY A 355 -6.88 8.18 -17.91
N ARG A 356 -5.66 8.04 -17.39
CA ARG A 356 -4.86 6.81 -17.48
C ARG A 356 -5.53 5.62 -16.80
N ILE A 357 -5.20 4.42 -17.26
CA ILE A 357 -5.52 3.17 -16.57
C ILE A 357 -4.26 2.47 -16.08
N PHE A 358 -4.46 1.59 -15.11
CA PHE A 358 -3.43 0.72 -14.59
C PHE A 358 -3.81 -0.74 -14.79
N GLN A 359 -2.82 -1.56 -15.14
CA GLN A 359 -2.99 -2.98 -15.33
C GLN A 359 -1.98 -3.74 -14.46
N THR A 360 -2.45 -4.68 -13.66
CA THR A 360 -1.62 -5.51 -12.80
C THR A 360 -1.65 -6.96 -13.29
N VAL A 361 -0.47 -7.55 -13.47
CA VAL A 361 -0.34 -8.99 -13.72
C VAL A 361 -0.14 -9.69 -12.38
N GLY A 362 -1.05 -10.61 -12.04
CA GLY A 362 -1.13 -11.28 -10.74
C GLY A 362 -0.24 -12.51 -10.59
N LEU A 363 0.59 -12.81 -11.59
CA LEU A 363 1.64 -13.82 -11.47
C LEU A 363 2.76 -13.24 -10.59
N ARG A 364 3.07 -13.90 -9.48
CA ARG A 364 4.13 -13.47 -8.54
C ARG A 364 5.42 -14.28 -8.63
N GLN A 365 5.34 -15.46 -9.24
CA GLN A 365 6.47 -16.38 -9.43
C GLN A 365 6.63 -16.71 -10.90
N GLY A 366 7.88 -16.91 -11.33
CA GLY A 366 8.22 -17.26 -12.71
C GLY A 366 9.10 -16.19 -13.35
N THR A 367 8.96 -15.97 -14.65
CA THR A 367 9.78 -15.04 -15.43
C THR A 367 8.98 -13.95 -16.12
N PHE A 368 9.58 -12.78 -16.26
CA PHE A 368 9.10 -11.66 -17.03
C PHE A 368 10.10 -11.34 -18.16
N THR A 369 9.56 -11.09 -19.36
CA THR A 369 10.33 -10.79 -20.56
C THR A 369 9.74 -9.57 -21.28
N ARG A 370 10.62 -8.64 -21.68
CA ARG A 370 10.29 -7.45 -22.48
C ARG A 370 10.89 -7.57 -23.87
N GLY A 371 10.06 -7.80 -24.88
CA GLY A 371 10.52 -7.99 -26.25
C GLY A 371 11.54 -9.13 -26.36
N THR A 372 12.73 -8.82 -26.86
CA THR A 372 13.82 -9.80 -27.05
C THR A 372 14.84 -9.84 -25.91
N GLU A 373 14.58 -9.14 -24.80
CA GLU A 373 15.47 -9.11 -23.64
C GLU A 373 15.52 -10.46 -22.91
N GLN A 374 16.60 -10.68 -22.14
CA GLN A 374 16.75 -11.90 -21.35
C GLN A 374 15.64 -11.97 -20.27
N PRO A 375 14.96 -13.13 -20.12
CA PRO A 375 13.97 -13.31 -19.07
C PRO A 375 14.56 -13.06 -17.68
N CYS A 376 13.88 -12.27 -16.87
CA CYS A 376 14.25 -12.04 -15.47
C CYS A 376 13.16 -12.60 -14.54
N PRO A 377 13.47 -12.95 -13.29
CA PRO A 377 12.44 -13.36 -12.33
C PRO A 377 11.38 -12.28 -12.12
N ILE A 378 10.12 -12.69 -12.00
CA ILE A 378 9.03 -11.77 -11.64
C ILE A 378 9.33 -11.13 -10.28
N GLY A 379 9.06 -9.83 -10.17
CA GLY A 379 9.47 -9.02 -9.01
C GLY A 379 10.85 -8.40 -9.14
N LEU A 380 11.63 -8.75 -10.18
CA LEU A 380 12.93 -8.16 -10.50
C LEU A 380 12.91 -7.39 -11.84
N GLY A 381 13.98 -6.64 -12.12
CA GLY A 381 14.38 -6.34 -13.50
C GLY A 381 13.80 -5.07 -14.16
N LEU A 382 12.86 -4.35 -13.55
CA LEU A 382 12.42 -3.04 -14.06
C LEU A 382 12.38 -2.02 -12.93
N GLY A 383 13.23 -1.00 -13.05
CA GLY A 383 13.39 0.05 -12.07
C GLY A 383 12.17 0.95 -12.03
N VAL A 384 11.33 0.74 -11.02
CA VAL A 384 11.16 1.72 -9.94
C VAL A 384 11.34 0.93 -8.64
N ARG A 385 12.47 1.15 -7.97
CA ARG A 385 12.90 0.46 -6.73
C ARG A 385 12.32 1.12 -5.47
N ASP A 386 11.07 1.53 -5.56
CA ASP A 386 10.16 1.67 -4.44
C ASP A 386 8.77 1.35 -4.97
N ALA A 387 7.87 0.83 -4.14
CA ALA A 387 6.49 0.78 -4.58
C ALA A 387 6.00 2.22 -4.74
N SER A 388 6.04 2.70 -5.97
CA SER A 388 4.88 3.32 -6.60
C SER A 388 4.54 4.76 -6.22
N GLU A 389 5.49 5.49 -5.66
CA GLU A 389 5.23 6.88 -5.30
C GLU A 389 5.43 7.83 -6.48
N VAL A 390 6.41 7.64 -7.37
CA VAL A 390 6.57 8.49 -8.57
C VAL A 390 6.30 7.68 -9.83
N VAL A 391 5.06 7.72 -10.33
CA VAL A 391 4.64 6.97 -11.52
C VAL A 391 5.32 7.48 -12.79
N ALA A 392 5.62 8.78 -12.87
CA ALA A 392 6.25 9.42 -14.02
C ALA A 392 7.69 8.94 -14.30
N ALA A 393 8.33 8.28 -13.34
CA ALA A 393 9.63 7.61 -13.50
C ALA A 393 9.50 6.19 -14.10
N ALA A 394 8.30 5.77 -14.48
CA ALA A 394 8.05 4.48 -15.11
C ALA A 394 8.77 4.36 -16.47
N GLN A 395 9.21 3.14 -16.79
CA GLN A 395 10.00 2.89 -18.00
C GLN A 395 9.08 2.67 -19.20
N PRO A 396 9.25 3.39 -20.32
CA PRO A 396 8.47 3.12 -21.53
C PRO A 396 8.79 1.73 -22.09
N ALA A 397 7.77 1.01 -22.52
CA ALA A 397 7.92 -0.21 -23.31
C ALA A 397 8.03 0.16 -24.80
N ALA A 398 8.91 -0.53 -25.53
CA ALA A 398 9.11 -0.27 -26.96
C ALA A 398 7.85 -0.67 -27.77
N PRO A 399 7.32 0.22 -28.62
CA PRO A 399 6.21 -0.13 -29.50
C PRO A 399 6.52 -1.34 -30.38
N GLY A 400 5.51 -2.20 -30.62
CA GLY A 400 5.64 -3.41 -31.43
C GLY A 400 6.29 -4.60 -30.71
N THR A 401 6.60 -4.48 -29.42
CA THR A 401 7.10 -5.61 -28.60
C THR A 401 6.00 -6.27 -27.80
N ASP A 402 6.28 -7.47 -27.28
CA ASP A 402 5.41 -8.16 -26.32
C ASP A 402 6.00 -8.05 -24.91
N LEU A 403 5.12 -7.83 -23.93
CA LEU A 403 5.42 -8.02 -22.52
C LEU A 403 4.84 -9.37 -22.10
N VAL A 404 5.69 -10.27 -21.61
CA VAL A 404 5.31 -11.65 -21.31
C VAL A 404 5.67 -12.01 -19.88
N TRP A 405 4.69 -12.54 -19.15
CA TRP A 405 4.85 -13.12 -17.82
C TRP A 405 4.55 -14.60 -17.89
N ASP A 406 5.51 -15.41 -17.51
CA ASP A 406 5.41 -16.86 -17.49
C ASP A 406 5.48 -17.36 -16.05
N GLY A 407 4.34 -17.81 -15.53
CA GLY A 407 4.23 -18.48 -14.24
C GLY A 407 4.31 -20.00 -14.37
N ALA A 408 3.98 -20.70 -13.29
CA ALA A 408 3.96 -22.17 -13.28
C ALA A 408 2.88 -22.74 -14.19
N ALA A 409 1.63 -22.31 -14.02
CA ALA A 409 0.47 -22.86 -14.74
C ALA A 409 -0.07 -21.95 -15.86
N TRP A 410 0.31 -20.67 -15.86
CA TRP A 410 -0.28 -19.65 -16.72
C TRP A 410 0.79 -18.71 -17.29
N SER A 411 0.60 -18.28 -18.54
CA SER A 411 1.29 -17.15 -19.15
C SER A 411 0.32 -16.00 -19.39
N VAL A 412 0.77 -14.78 -19.15
CA VAL A 412 0.07 -13.55 -19.55
C VAL A 412 0.93 -12.82 -20.57
N ARG A 413 0.36 -12.49 -21.73
CA ARG A 413 1.02 -11.71 -22.78
C ARG A 413 0.25 -10.44 -23.07
N ILE A 414 0.97 -9.34 -23.18
CA ILE A 414 0.42 -8.03 -23.46
C ILE A 414 1.19 -7.43 -24.64
N PRO A 415 0.58 -7.35 -25.84
CA PRO A 415 1.21 -6.69 -26.98
C PRO A 415 1.24 -5.16 -26.79
N VAL A 416 2.40 -4.55 -27.04
CA VAL A 416 2.62 -3.10 -26.91
C VAL A 416 2.28 -2.41 -28.24
N ARG A 417 0.99 -2.15 -28.45
CA ARG A 417 0.48 -1.43 -29.64
C ARG A 417 0.31 0.06 -29.41
N GLU A 418 0.03 0.43 -28.17
CA GLU A 418 -0.16 1.80 -27.69
C GLU A 418 0.97 2.13 -26.70
N PRO A 419 1.21 3.40 -26.34
CA PRO A 419 2.18 3.75 -25.31
C PRO A 419 1.88 3.06 -23.97
N VAL A 420 2.82 2.22 -23.52
CA VAL A 420 2.76 1.53 -22.22
C VAL A 420 3.98 1.94 -21.41
N ARG A 421 3.78 2.24 -20.12
CA ARG A 421 4.86 2.43 -19.16
C ARG A 421 4.83 1.33 -18.11
N LEU A 422 5.99 0.76 -17.83
CA LEU A 422 6.21 -0.22 -16.77
C LEU A 422 6.53 0.54 -15.48
N VAL A 423 5.55 0.62 -14.58
CA VAL A 423 5.74 1.21 -13.25
C VAL A 423 6.60 0.28 -12.40
N HIS A 424 6.33 -1.02 -12.46
CA HIS A 424 7.24 -2.07 -12.02
C HIS A 424 6.94 -3.36 -12.79
N SER A 425 7.66 -4.45 -12.49
CA SER A 425 7.62 -5.70 -13.25
C SER A 425 6.26 -6.38 -13.36
N THR A 426 5.24 -5.94 -12.62
CA THR A 426 3.87 -6.49 -12.68
C THR A 426 2.81 -5.41 -12.77
N LEU A 427 3.18 -4.13 -12.87
CA LEU A 427 2.24 -3.00 -12.93
C LEU A 427 2.57 -2.13 -14.14
N LEU A 428 1.57 -2.00 -14.99
CA LEU A 428 1.60 -1.18 -16.18
C LEU A 428 0.70 0.02 -15.99
N GLU A 429 1.11 1.11 -16.61
CA GLU A 429 0.29 2.27 -16.85
C GLU A 429 0.06 2.41 -18.36
N ARG A 430 -1.16 2.76 -18.75
CA ARG A 430 -1.53 3.06 -20.13
C ARG A 430 -2.25 4.39 -20.23
N GLY A 431 -1.77 5.23 -21.14
CA GLY A 431 -2.59 6.29 -21.70
C GLY A 431 -3.60 5.69 -22.69
N LEU A 432 -4.77 6.31 -22.80
CA LEU A 432 -5.80 5.88 -23.74
C LEU A 432 -5.84 6.86 -24.92
N ALA A 433 -5.20 6.47 -26.02
CA ALA A 433 -5.19 7.23 -27.27
C ALA A 433 -6.13 6.58 -28.27
N ALA A 434 -7.15 7.32 -28.72
CA ALA A 434 -8.10 6.81 -29.69
C ALA A 434 -7.42 6.51 -31.04
N GLY A 435 -7.76 5.37 -31.63
CA GLY A 435 -7.37 5.03 -32.99
C GLY A 435 -8.10 5.88 -34.04
N PRO A 436 -7.82 5.66 -35.34
CA PRO A 436 -8.43 6.42 -36.44
C PRO A 436 -9.96 6.39 -36.48
N ASP A 437 -10.57 5.37 -35.89
CA ASP A 437 -12.01 5.17 -35.78
C ASP A 437 -12.60 5.65 -34.45
N GLY A 438 -11.82 6.38 -33.65
CA GLY A 438 -12.25 6.93 -32.37
C GLY A 438 -12.28 5.91 -31.22
N GLN A 439 -11.76 4.69 -31.41
CA GLN A 439 -11.76 3.64 -30.38
C GLN A 439 -10.35 3.29 -29.91
N VAL A 440 -10.23 3.04 -28.61
CA VAL A 440 -9.04 2.47 -27.96
C VAL A 440 -9.21 0.95 -27.88
N ARG A 441 -8.13 0.21 -28.17
CA ARG A 441 -8.18 -1.27 -28.23
C ARG A 441 -7.08 -1.89 -27.40
N LEU A 442 -7.48 -2.40 -26.24
CA LEU A 442 -6.58 -3.13 -25.35
C LEU A 442 -6.76 -4.62 -25.57
N ARG A 443 -5.64 -5.34 -25.59
CA ARG A 443 -5.60 -6.79 -25.75
C ARG A 443 -4.69 -7.41 -24.71
N THR A 444 -5.14 -8.50 -24.10
CA THR A 444 -4.35 -9.31 -23.16
C THR A 444 -4.63 -10.77 -23.43
N GLU A 445 -3.57 -11.56 -23.56
CA GLU A 445 -3.65 -12.97 -23.93
C GLU A 445 -3.22 -13.85 -22.76
N PHE A 446 -3.95 -14.93 -22.53
CA PHE A 446 -3.76 -15.89 -21.46
C PHE A 446 -3.51 -17.27 -22.07
N GLY A 447 -2.44 -17.92 -21.63
CA GLY A 447 -2.07 -19.25 -22.09
C GLY A 447 -1.90 -20.21 -20.92
N ARG A 448 -2.44 -21.43 -21.03
CA ARG A 448 -2.08 -22.51 -20.11
C ARG A 448 -0.65 -22.94 -20.37
N ARG A 449 0.09 -23.21 -19.29
CA ARG A 449 1.44 -23.76 -19.33
C ARG A 449 1.43 -25.12 -18.63
N THR A 450 2.27 -26.01 -19.12
CA THR A 450 2.62 -27.22 -18.38
C THR A 450 3.53 -26.81 -17.24
N ALA A 451 3.09 -27.05 -16.00
CA ALA A 451 3.91 -26.75 -14.83
C ALA A 451 5.24 -27.51 -14.94
N PRO A 452 6.39 -26.82 -14.88
CA PRO A 452 7.67 -27.50 -14.80
C PRO A 452 7.70 -28.35 -13.52
N ALA A 453 8.30 -29.54 -13.61
CA ALA A 453 8.48 -30.38 -12.43
C ALA A 453 9.30 -29.62 -11.39
N THR A 454 8.79 -29.53 -10.16
CA THR A 454 9.54 -28.94 -9.05
C THR A 454 10.80 -29.79 -8.84
N PRO A 455 12.01 -29.21 -8.96
CA PRO A 455 13.22 -29.96 -8.70
C PRO A 455 13.19 -30.47 -7.26
N ALA A 456 13.48 -31.76 -7.06
CA ALA A 456 13.61 -32.29 -5.71
C ALA A 456 14.71 -31.53 -4.97
N ALA A 457 14.39 -31.00 -3.79
CA ALA A 457 15.39 -30.36 -2.96
C ALA A 457 16.47 -31.38 -2.61
N ALA A 458 17.73 -31.09 -2.96
CA ALA A 458 18.85 -31.91 -2.53
C ALA A 458 18.89 -31.95 -1.00
N PRO A 459 19.12 -33.12 -0.38
CA PRO A 459 19.33 -33.18 1.07
C PRO A 459 20.57 -32.38 1.43
N VAL A 460 20.40 -31.30 2.19
CA VAL A 460 21.49 -30.46 2.66
C VAL A 460 21.87 -30.93 4.06
N PRO A 461 23.18 -31.11 4.37
CA PRO A 461 23.60 -31.58 5.68
C PRO A 461 23.17 -30.60 6.78
N PRO A 462 22.56 -31.09 7.87
CA PRO A 462 22.13 -30.24 8.97
C PRO A 462 23.34 -29.65 9.71
N VAL A 463 23.10 -28.56 10.43
CA VAL A 463 24.11 -28.00 11.35
C VAL A 463 24.23 -28.91 12.57
N ALA A 464 25.46 -29.24 12.95
CA ALA A 464 25.74 -30.04 14.14
C ALA A 464 25.58 -29.22 15.44
N GLY A 465 25.01 -29.85 16.46
CA GLY A 465 24.86 -29.28 17.81
C GLY A 465 23.41 -29.23 18.28
N PRO A 466 23.17 -28.82 19.54
CA PRO A 466 21.83 -28.83 20.12
C PRO A 466 20.95 -27.72 19.55
N ARG A 467 19.69 -28.06 19.25
CA ARG A 467 18.63 -27.09 18.96
C ARG A 467 18.14 -26.42 20.25
N ARG A 468 17.97 -25.10 20.23
CA ARG A 468 17.32 -24.35 21.32
C ARG A 468 16.35 -23.34 20.73
N ILE A 469 15.10 -23.40 21.17
CA ILE A 469 14.03 -22.48 20.78
C ILE A 469 13.34 -21.99 22.05
N GLN A 470 13.15 -20.68 22.16
CA GLN A 470 12.49 -20.05 23.30
C GLN A 470 11.28 -19.26 22.81
N LEU A 471 10.09 -19.61 23.32
CA LEU A 471 8.86 -18.84 23.13
C LEU A 471 8.65 -17.95 24.36
N ASP A 472 8.03 -16.80 24.13
CA ASP A 472 7.66 -15.89 25.21
C ASP A 472 6.30 -15.26 24.90
N ALA A 473 5.37 -15.35 25.84
CA ALA A 473 4.01 -14.82 25.69
C ALA A 473 3.97 -13.27 25.67
N ALA A 474 4.84 -12.58 26.40
CA ALA A 474 4.92 -11.12 26.35
C ALA A 474 5.46 -10.63 24.99
N ALA A 475 6.38 -11.40 24.39
CA ALA A 475 6.78 -11.18 23.00
C ALA A 475 5.74 -11.67 21.97
N GLY A 476 4.85 -12.57 22.41
CA GLY A 476 3.94 -13.45 21.66
C GLY A 476 4.56 -14.05 20.40
N GLY A 477 5.67 -14.74 20.60
CA GLY A 477 6.40 -15.44 19.55
C GLY A 477 7.71 -16.03 20.05
N VAL A 478 8.53 -16.52 19.12
CA VAL A 478 9.88 -17.01 19.42
C VAL A 478 10.83 -15.84 19.58
N THR A 479 11.48 -15.75 20.73
CA THR A 479 12.46 -14.69 21.05
C THR A 479 13.89 -15.11 20.75
N ALA A 480 14.17 -16.42 20.77
CA ALA A 480 15.46 -16.98 20.42
C ALA A 480 15.33 -18.33 19.70
N TRP A 481 16.14 -18.54 18.66
CA TRP A 481 16.38 -19.85 18.04
C TRP A 481 17.85 -19.97 17.66
N THR A 482 18.50 -21.03 18.14
CA THR A 482 19.86 -21.43 17.80
C THR A 482 19.95 -22.91 17.43
N GLU A 483 20.84 -23.24 16.49
CA GLU A 483 21.24 -24.61 16.13
C GLU A 483 22.75 -24.75 16.38
N GLY A 484 23.14 -25.39 17.49
CA GLY A 484 24.54 -25.37 17.92
C GLY A 484 25.03 -23.95 18.20
N THR A 485 26.02 -23.48 17.43
CA THR A 485 26.54 -22.10 17.50
C THR A 485 25.82 -21.14 16.55
N THR A 486 25.01 -21.66 15.63
CA THR A 486 24.32 -20.86 14.62
C THR A 486 23.13 -20.15 15.25
N LYS A 487 23.14 -18.81 15.21
CA LYS A 487 21.99 -18.00 15.57
C LYS A 487 21.06 -17.87 14.37
N VAL A 488 19.84 -18.36 14.49
CA VAL A 488 18.89 -18.44 13.37
C VAL A 488 18.03 -17.20 13.25
N LEU A 489 17.49 -16.72 14.37
CA LEU A 489 16.58 -15.56 14.42
C LEU A 489 17.20 -14.38 15.17
N ARG A 490 16.79 -13.18 14.77
CA ARG A 490 17.06 -11.92 15.48
C ARG A 490 15.78 -11.50 16.19
N SER A 491 15.89 -10.93 17.39
CA SER A 491 14.77 -10.33 18.13
C SER A 491 15.28 -9.19 19.02
N PRO A 492 14.49 -8.13 19.28
CA PRO A 492 14.84 -7.06 20.22
C PRO A 492 14.36 -7.33 21.67
N PHE A 493 13.68 -8.45 21.92
CA PHE A 493 13.15 -8.83 23.24
C PHE A 493 14.21 -8.70 24.36
N PRO A 494 13.87 -8.17 25.55
CA PRO A 494 12.55 -7.76 26.05
C PRO A 494 12.07 -6.37 25.61
N ARG A 495 12.74 -5.74 24.64
CA ARG A 495 12.37 -4.42 24.12
C ARG A 495 11.56 -4.55 22.84
N THR A 496 10.83 -3.49 22.49
CA THR A 496 10.18 -3.32 21.18
C THR A 496 11.00 -2.36 20.32
N ARG A 497 11.04 -2.59 19.01
CA ARG A 497 11.65 -1.67 18.03
C ARG A 497 10.83 -1.63 16.75
N ALA A 498 11.10 -0.64 15.89
CA ALA A 498 10.63 -0.70 14.51
C ALA A 498 11.46 -1.73 13.70
N PHE A 499 10.79 -2.45 12.80
CA PHE A 499 11.40 -3.32 11.78
C PHE A 499 10.73 -3.06 10.44
N GLY A 500 11.42 -2.36 9.52
CA GLY A 500 10.78 -1.86 8.30
C GLY A 500 9.58 -0.98 8.64
N HIS A 501 8.38 -1.40 8.20
CA HIS A 501 7.11 -0.72 8.48
C HIS A 501 6.34 -1.31 9.65
N ASN A 502 6.89 -2.31 10.34
CA ASN A 502 6.35 -2.79 11.61
C ASN A 502 6.87 -1.89 12.76
N PRO A 503 6.03 -1.11 13.44
CA PRO A 503 6.48 -0.16 14.46
C PRO A 503 6.76 -0.82 15.82
N ARG A 504 6.32 -2.06 16.06
CA ARG A 504 6.31 -2.72 17.38
C ARG A 504 6.84 -4.16 17.30
N TRP A 505 7.93 -4.38 16.58
CA TRP A 505 8.61 -5.66 16.49
C TRP A 505 9.25 -6.06 17.84
N SER A 506 8.94 -7.27 18.31
CA SER A 506 9.34 -7.81 19.62
C SER A 506 9.87 -9.25 19.58
N ALA A 507 9.56 -10.04 18.54
CA ALA A 507 9.89 -11.46 18.44
C ALA A 507 10.62 -11.77 17.13
N GLY A 508 11.43 -12.82 17.10
CA GLY A 508 12.14 -13.27 15.91
C GLY A 508 11.31 -14.13 14.97
N MET A 509 10.26 -14.76 15.49
CA MET A 509 9.23 -15.44 14.71
C MET A 509 7.88 -15.28 15.41
N TRP A 510 6.84 -14.91 14.67
CA TRP A 510 5.49 -14.68 15.19
C TRP A 510 4.45 -14.86 14.09
N VAL A 511 3.17 -14.84 14.47
CA VAL A 511 2.06 -15.04 13.53
C VAL A 511 1.11 -13.84 13.52
N THR A 512 0.53 -13.55 12.37
CA THR A 512 -0.58 -12.59 12.21
C THR A 512 -1.61 -13.11 11.21
N THR A 513 -2.84 -12.63 11.34
CA THR A 513 -3.81 -12.62 10.24
C THR A 513 -3.61 -11.33 9.45
N GLU A 514 -3.42 -11.45 8.14
CA GLU A 514 -3.20 -10.35 7.21
C GLU A 514 -4.32 -10.35 6.17
N ARG A 515 -4.73 -9.18 5.69
CA ARG A 515 -5.63 -9.13 4.54
C ARG A 515 -5.07 -9.95 3.39
N SER A 516 -6.00 -10.44 2.56
CA SER A 516 -5.66 -11.14 1.33
C SER A 516 -4.57 -10.38 0.58
N ARG A 517 -3.51 -11.09 0.18
CA ARG A 517 -2.42 -10.53 -0.64
C ARG A 517 -2.89 -9.94 -1.98
N TYR A 518 -4.16 -10.16 -2.37
CA TYR A 518 -4.79 -9.60 -3.57
C TYR A 518 -5.79 -8.47 -3.26
N ASP A 519 -5.99 -8.11 -1.98
CA ASP A 519 -6.75 -6.93 -1.62
C ASP A 519 -6.07 -5.72 -2.28
N ARG A 520 -6.77 -5.08 -3.22
CA ARG A 520 -6.23 -3.99 -4.02
C ARG A 520 -5.80 -2.80 -3.15
N ALA A 521 -6.56 -2.51 -2.09
CA ALA A 521 -6.35 -1.34 -1.24
C ALA A 521 -5.24 -1.57 -0.21
N ALA A 522 -5.14 -2.79 0.33
CA ALA A 522 -4.22 -3.13 1.41
C ALA A 522 -3.01 -3.95 0.94
N GLY A 523 -3.22 -4.99 0.13
CA GLY A 523 -2.23 -6.04 -0.11
C GLY A 523 -1.79 -6.74 1.18
N LEU A 524 -0.68 -7.48 1.12
CA LEU A 524 -0.12 -8.15 2.29
C LEU A 524 0.60 -7.15 3.22
N GLY A 525 0.20 -7.08 4.49
CA GLY A 525 0.78 -6.18 5.50
C GLY A 525 2.18 -6.59 5.97
N TRP A 526 2.66 -5.99 7.07
CA TRP A 526 4.05 -6.09 7.56
C TRP A 526 4.21 -6.86 8.88
N GLY A 527 3.22 -7.70 9.23
CA GLY A 527 3.27 -8.47 10.48
C GLY A 527 3.12 -7.61 11.72
N VAL A 528 2.35 -6.51 11.63
CA VAL A 528 2.06 -5.67 12.79
C VAL A 528 1.03 -6.40 13.64
N ARG A 529 1.50 -6.90 14.78
CA ARG A 529 0.64 -7.62 15.71
C ARG A 529 -0.32 -6.65 16.40
N PRO A 530 -1.56 -7.07 16.68
CA PRO A 530 -2.43 -6.32 17.58
C PRO A 530 -1.83 -6.31 19.00
N LEU A 531 -2.33 -5.41 19.85
CA LEU A 531 -1.91 -5.26 21.24
C LEU A 531 -2.40 -6.39 22.18
N ALA A 532 -3.09 -7.40 21.65
CA ALA A 532 -3.67 -8.43 22.50
C ALA A 532 -2.60 -9.28 23.18
N SER A 533 -2.98 -9.81 24.35
CA SER A 533 -2.13 -10.70 25.14
C SER A 533 -2.07 -12.09 24.52
N TRP A 534 -0.87 -12.65 24.48
CA TRP A 534 -0.64 -14.06 24.20
C TRP A 534 -0.45 -14.83 25.50
N GLU A 535 -0.89 -16.07 25.51
CA GLU A 535 -0.80 -16.99 26.63
C GLU A 535 0.08 -18.18 26.25
N GLU A 536 0.89 -18.66 27.21
CA GLU A 536 1.64 -19.90 27.06
C GLU A 536 0.72 -21.09 27.33
N LYS A 537 0.55 -21.97 26.33
CA LYS A 537 -0.14 -23.26 26.50
C LYS A 537 0.81 -24.32 27.05
N HIS A 538 2.02 -24.36 26.50
CA HIS A 538 3.14 -25.23 26.87
C HIS A 538 4.43 -24.63 26.28
N PRO A 539 5.64 -25.16 26.57
CA PRO A 539 6.91 -24.51 26.21
C PRO A 539 7.14 -24.17 24.73
N LEU A 540 6.41 -24.83 23.82
CA LEU A 540 6.49 -24.64 22.37
C LEU A 540 5.12 -24.28 21.75
N GLY A 541 4.18 -23.79 22.56
CA GLY A 541 2.82 -23.47 22.15
C GLY A 541 2.32 -22.17 22.74
N LEU A 542 1.90 -21.24 21.88
CA LEU A 542 1.29 -19.97 22.24
C LEU A 542 -0.12 -19.86 21.68
N TYR A 543 -0.97 -19.10 22.37
CA TYR A 543 -2.32 -18.80 21.92
C TYR A 543 -2.71 -17.36 22.24
N GLY A 544 -3.25 -16.65 21.25
CA GLY A 544 -3.85 -15.33 21.37
C GLY A 544 -5.37 -15.46 21.37
N PRO A 545 -6.07 -15.37 22.52
CA PRO A 545 -7.51 -15.56 22.59
C PRO A 545 -8.32 -14.51 21.81
N ALA A 546 -7.83 -13.27 21.77
CA ALA A 546 -8.53 -12.16 21.10
C ALA A 546 -8.56 -12.34 19.57
N GLU A 547 -7.44 -12.77 18.99
CA GLU A 547 -7.33 -13.09 17.56
C GLU A 547 -7.71 -14.53 17.23
N ARG A 548 -7.93 -15.37 18.26
CA ARG A 548 -8.13 -16.83 18.16
C ARG A 548 -7.04 -17.50 17.32
N LEU A 549 -5.81 -17.04 17.50
CA LEU A 549 -4.64 -17.46 16.73
C LEU A 549 -3.71 -18.30 17.61
N GLY A 550 -3.30 -19.47 17.15
CA GLY A 550 -2.34 -20.33 17.83
C GLY A 550 -1.05 -20.52 17.03
N LEU A 551 0.07 -20.62 17.73
CA LEU A 551 1.36 -21.02 17.16
C LEU A 551 1.88 -22.21 17.96
N GLU A 552 2.09 -23.34 17.28
CA GLU A 552 2.63 -24.55 17.87
C GLU A 552 3.87 -25.00 17.09
N LEU A 553 4.95 -25.32 17.81
CA LEU A 553 6.20 -25.78 17.20
C LEU A 553 6.47 -27.23 17.57
N THR A 554 6.70 -28.06 16.57
CA THR A 554 7.35 -29.36 16.71
C THR A 554 8.83 -29.21 16.36
N ALA A 555 9.70 -29.30 17.36
CA ALA A 555 11.13 -29.06 17.23
C ALA A 555 11.95 -30.24 17.78
N PRO A 556 12.16 -31.32 16.99
CA PRO A 556 12.95 -32.47 17.42
C PRO A 556 14.40 -32.09 17.80
N GLU A 557 15.04 -32.84 18.68
CA GLU A 557 16.45 -32.62 19.04
C GLU A 557 17.39 -32.87 17.86
N ASP A 558 17.04 -33.81 16.98
CA ASP A 558 17.75 -34.08 15.74
C ASP A 558 17.56 -32.93 14.74
N THR A 559 18.66 -32.21 14.46
CA THR A 559 18.69 -31.07 13.55
C THR A 559 18.52 -31.47 12.08
N ALA A 560 18.63 -32.77 11.76
CA ALA A 560 18.26 -33.31 10.44
C ALA A 560 16.74 -33.23 10.19
N VAL A 561 15.94 -33.22 11.26
CA VAL A 561 14.48 -33.08 11.17
C VAL A 561 14.13 -31.59 11.24
N PRO A 562 13.36 -31.06 10.25
CA PRO A 562 12.97 -29.65 10.26
C PRO A 562 12.10 -29.34 11.49
N VAL A 563 12.19 -28.09 11.95
CA VAL A 563 11.17 -27.53 12.85
C VAL A 563 9.89 -27.38 12.05
N ARG A 564 8.80 -27.98 12.53
CA ARG A 564 7.47 -27.76 11.97
C ARG A 564 6.77 -26.70 12.80
N ALA A 565 6.28 -25.65 12.14
CA ALA A 565 5.47 -24.61 12.72
C ALA A 565 4.04 -24.74 12.22
N ASP A 566 3.11 -25.05 13.13
CA ASP A 566 1.69 -25.18 12.88
C ASP A 566 0.97 -23.92 13.39
N VAL A 567 0.22 -23.26 12.52
CA VAL A 567 -0.56 -22.07 12.86
C VAL A 567 -2.04 -22.41 12.89
N GLN A 568 -2.67 -22.23 14.03
CA GLN A 568 -4.08 -22.55 14.26
C GLN A 568 -4.91 -21.28 14.07
N ALA A 569 -5.74 -21.22 13.03
CA ALA A 569 -6.55 -20.06 12.71
C ALA A 569 -7.92 -20.48 12.13
N PRO A 570 -8.78 -21.18 12.90
CA PRO A 570 -9.97 -21.87 12.39
C PRO A 570 -11.04 -20.95 11.79
N GLU A 571 -11.02 -19.66 12.13
CA GLU A 571 -11.98 -18.66 11.66
C GLU A 571 -11.32 -17.57 10.83
N ALA A 572 -10.09 -17.78 10.36
CA ALA A 572 -9.42 -16.80 9.53
C ALA A 572 -10.07 -16.75 8.13
N GLU A 573 -10.78 -15.66 7.86
CA GLU A 573 -11.22 -15.25 6.52
C GLU A 573 -10.11 -14.55 5.72
N GLN A 574 -8.93 -14.43 6.33
CA GLN A 574 -7.79 -13.64 5.90
C GLN A 574 -6.55 -14.54 5.75
N ASP A 575 -5.54 -14.06 5.03
CA ASP A 575 -4.27 -14.79 4.89
C ASP A 575 -3.63 -14.93 6.27
N VAL A 576 -3.05 -16.10 6.56
CA VAL A 576 -2.35 -16.37 7.81
C VAL A 576 -0.86 -16.38 7.52
N VAL A 577 -0.09 -15.58 8.26
CA VAL A 577 1.33 -15.40 7.98
C VAL A 577 2.16 -15.73 9.21
N LEU A 578 3.11 -16.66 9.03
CA LEU A 578 4.23 -16.86 9.95
C LEU A 578 5.39 -15.97 9.52
N TRP A 579 5.67 -14.93 10.30
CA TRP A 579 6.76 -14.01 10.06
C TRP A 579 8.04 -14.48 10.72
N LEU A 580 9.17 -14.28 10.04
CA LEU A 580 10.51 -14.52 10.57
C LEU A 580 11.41 -13.32 10.31
N THR A 581 12.30 -13.04 11.25
CA THR A 581 13.43 -12.11 11.06
C THR A 581 14.74 -12.88 11.23
N PRO A 582 15.26 -13.50 10.15
CA PRO A 582 16.47 -14.29 10.20
C PRO A 582 17.68 -13.46 10.62
N HIS A 583 18.66 -14.09 11.26
CA HIS A 583 19.87 -13.41 11.72
C HIS A 583 20.87 -13.20 10.58
N THR A 584 20.59 -12.20 9.76
CA THR A 584 21.38 -11.86 8.57
C THR A 584 22.17 -10.55 8.78
N PRO A 585 23.25 -10.34 8.01
CA PRO A 585 23.74 -8.99 7.74
C PRO A 585 22.64 -8.12 7.12
N ARG A 586 22.85 -6.79 7.05
CA ARG A 586 21.89 -5.84 6.43
C ARG A 586 21.53 -6.24 5.00
N HIS A 587 22.49 -6.80 4.27
CA HIS A 587 22.31 -7.35 2.94
C HIS A 587 22.81 -8.79 2.95
N THR A 588 22.00 -9.71 2.44
CA THR A 588 22.31 -11.13 2.37
C THR A 588 21.95 -11.72 1.01
N THR A 589 22.44 -12.93 0.77
CA THR A 589 22.06 -13.77 -0.37
C THR A 589 20.82 -14.59 -0.01
N VAL A 590 19.91 -14.72 -0.97
CA VAL A 590 18.75 -15.61 -0.89
C VAL A 590 18.71 -16.52 -2.11
N VAL A 591 18.18 -17.72 -1.94
CA VAL A 591 17.90 -18.65 -3.04
C VAL A 591 16.39 -18.91 -3.05
N LEU A 592 15.75 -18.64 -4.18
CA LEU A 592 14.31 -18.79 -4.37
C LEU A 592 14.01 -19.99 -5.26
N ASP A 593 12.96 -20.73 -4.92
CA ASP A 593 12.26 -21.62 -5.86
C ASP A 593 11.05 -20.88 -6.43
N CYS A 594 11.15 -20.47 -7.69
CA CYS A 594 10.15 -19.69 -8.40
C CYS A 594 9.65 -20.50 -9.60
N ALA A 595 8.42 -21.02 -9.52
CA ALA A 595 7.78 -21.78 -10.60
C ALA A 595 8.70 -22.90 -11.17
N GLY A 596 9.30 -23.71 -10.29
CA GLY A 596 10.15 -24.84 -10.69
C GLY A 596 11.55 -24.45 -11.15
N SER A 597 11.95 -23.19 -10.98
CA SER A 597 13.30 -22.71 -11.30
C SER A 597 13.96 -22.09 -10.08
N ARG A 598 15.23 -22.45 -9.86
CA ARG A 598 16.01 -21.96 -8.72
C ARG A 598 16.82 -20.73 -9.09
N ARG A 599 16.76 -19.69 -8.26
CA ARG A 599 17.44 -18.41 -8.51
C ARG A 599 18.13 -17.90 -7.26
N GLU A 600 19.43 -17.64 -7.37
CA GLU A 600 20.19 -16.93 -6.35
C GLU A 600 20.11 -15.42 -6.57
N LEU A 601 19.83 -14.67 -5.51
CA LEU A 601 19.66 -13.21 -5.54
C LEU A 601 20.38 -12.55 -4.36
N ASP A 602 20.90 -11.35 -4.58
CA ASP A 602 21.28 -10.44 -3.51
C ASP A 602 20.04 -9.66 -3.04
N SER A 603 19.84 -9.56 -1.73
CA SER A 603 18.74 -8.80 -1.11
C SER A 603 18.69 -7.31 -1.49
N ARG A 604 19.77 -6.72 -2.01
CA ARG A 604 19.76 -5.35 -2.60
C ARG A 604 19.09 -5.31 -3.98
N GLY A 605 18.91 -6.48 -4.60
CA GLY A 605 18.34 -6.63 -5.93
C GLY A 605 16.82 -6.47 -6.00
N PHE A 606 16.12 -6.52 -4.86
CA PHE A 606 14.67 -6.52 -4.80
C PHE A 606 14.11 -5.77 -3.58
N ARG A 607 12.83 -5.41 -3.64
CA ARG A 607 12.03 -4.87 -2.52
C ARG A 607 11.07 -5.91 -1.95
N GLN A 608 10.52 -6.73 -2.84
CA GLN A 608 9.64 -7.83 -2.50
C GLN A 608 9.74 -8.88 -3.58
N VAL A 609 9.89 -10.13 -3.17
CA VAL A 609 9.84 -11.31 -4.05
C VAL A 609 9.01 -12.39 -3.39
N TRP A 610 8.39 -13.21 -4.22
CA TRP A 610 7.56 -14.34 -3.80
C TRP A 610 8.15 -15.62 -4.38
N ALA A 611 8.06 -16.71 -3.61
CA ALA A 611 8.60 -18.00 -3.98
C ALA A 611 7.77 -19.13 -3.38
N ALA A 612 7.82 -20.32 -3.96
CA ALA A 612 7.22 -21.52 -3.37
C ALA A 612 8.02 -21.98 -2.14
N ALA A 613 9.34 -21.79 -2.18
CA ALA A 613 10.25 -22.00 -1.06
C ALA A 613 11.43 -21.04 -1.16
N ALA A 614 12.09 -20.77 -0.03
CA ALA A 614 13.27 -19.91 -0.01
C ALA A 614 14.34 -20.42 0.96
N ALA A 615 15.60 -20.15 0.63
CA ALA A 615 16.73 -20.29 1.54
C ALA A 615 17.38 -18.92 1.74
N VAL A 616 17.66 -18.57 3.00
CA VAL A 616 18.27 -17.29 3.40
C VAL A 616 19.62 -17.55 4.03
N ARG A 617 20.66 -16.88 3.53
CA ARG A 617 22.00 -16.99 4.11
C ARG A 617 22.08 -16.21 5.43
N LEU A 618 22.45 -16.88 6.50
CA LEU A 618 22.65 -16.33 7.84
C LEU A 618 24.04 -15.71 7.97
N THR A 619 24.25 -14.98 9.07
CA THR A 619 25.47 -14.20 9.32
C THR A 619 26.74 -15.07 9.40
N ASP A 620 26.61 -16.30 9.89
CA ASP A 620 27.71 -17.28 9.97
C ASP A 620 27.92 -18.06 8.67
N GLY A 621 27.14 -17.76 7.62
CA GLY A 621 27.22 -18.40 6.31
C GLY A 621 26.34 -19.64 6.13
N THR A 622 25.68 -20.13 7.19
CA THR A 622 24.67 -21.21 7.10
C THR A 622 23.39 -20.73 6.42
N TRP A 623 22.47 -21.64 6.10
CA TRP A 623 21.22 -21.33 5.39
C TRP A 623 20.00 -21.70 6.22
N LEU A 624 19.06 -20.75 6.35
CA LEU A 624 17.70 -21.01 6.84
C LEU A 624 16.78 -21.30 5.66
N HIS A 625 16.22 -22.50 5.61
CA HIS A 625 15.27 -22.92 4.59
C HIS A 625 13.83 -22.79 5.11
N CYS A 626 12.95 -22.25 4.28
CA CYS A 626 11.53 -22.08 4.56
C CYS A 626 10.74 -22.69 3.40
N ARG A 627 9.84 -23.63 3.70
CA ARG A 627 8.94 -24.24 2.72
C ARG A 627 7.61 -24.67 3.35
N PRO A 628 6.51 -24.74 2.58
CA PRO A 628 5.28 -25.33 3.07
C PRO A 628 5.52 -26.77 3.55
N ALA A 629 4.89 -27.15 4.66
CA ALA A 629 4.91 -28.52 5.13
C ALA A 629 4.07 -29.42 4.18
N PRO A 630 4.32 -30.74 4.15
CA PRO A 630 3.42 -31.67 3.48
C PRO A 630 1.98 -31.51 4.00
N GLY A 631 1.02 -31.39 3.09
CA GLY A 631 -0.40 -31.16 3.42
C GLY A 631 -0.81 -29.69 3.57
N ALA A 632 0.14 -28.75 3.55
CA ALA A 632 -0.17 -27.32 3.63
C ALA A 632 -1.12 -26.85 2.51
N ALA A 633 -1.89 -25.81 2.81
CA ALA A 633 -2.89 -25.26 1.89
C ALA A 633 -2.30 -24.93 0.50
N PRO A 634 -2.98 -25.31 -0.61
CA PRO A 634 -2.60 -24.89 -1.96
C PRO A 634 -2.48 -23.36 -2.04
N GLY A 635 -1.44 -22.83 -2.68
CA GLY A 635 -1.19 -21.38 -2.73
C GLY A 635 -0.42 -20.82 -1.53
N ALA A 636 0.12 -21.69 -0.66
CA ALA A 636 1.14 -21.31 0.31
C ALA A 636 2.41 -20.81 -0.41
N GLU A 637 2.89 -19.63 -0.02
CA GLU A 637 4.06 -18.98 -0.62
C GLU A 637 4.94 -18.31 0.44
N VAL A 638 6.22 -18.13 0.13
CA VAL A 638 7.15 -17.34 0.93
C VAL A 638 7.33 -15.96 0.30
N VAL A 639 7.08 -14.90 1.06
CA VAL A 639 7.42 -13.52 0.71
C VAL A 639 8.70 -13.09 1.41
N LEU A 640 9.58 -12.38 0.70
CA LEU A 640 10.83 -11.84 1.26
C LEU A 640 10.88 -10.34 1.02
N ARG A 641 11.13 -9.56 2.09
CA ARG A 641 11.26 -8.09 2.04
C ARG A 641 12.53 -7.63 2.75
N PRO A 642 13.49 -7.02 2.05
CA PRO A 642 14.65 -6.42 2.68
C PRO A 642 14.26 -5.10 3.33
N THR A 643 14.81 -4.82 4.51
CA THR A 643 14.62 -3.57 5.25
C THR A 643 15.97 -3.09 5.76
N ASP A 644 16.04 -1.83 6.21
CA ASP A 644 17.24 -1.32 6.88
C ASP A 644 17.59 -2.07 8.18
N ALA A 645 16.60 -2.74 8.79
CA ALA A 645 16.79 -3.57 9.98
C ALA A 645 17.21 -5.01 9.66
N GLY A 646 17.20 -5.42 8.38
CA GLY A 646 17.45 -6.79 7.93
C GLY A 646 16.30 -7.34 7.09
N LEU A 647 16.36 -8.64 6.77
CA LEU A 647 15.35 -9.31 5.95
C LEU A 647 14.12 -9.72 6.78
N LEU A 648 12.92 -9.40 6.28
CA LEU A 648 11.65 -9.96 6.75
C LEU A 648 11.26 -11.11 5.82
N VAL A 649 10.92 -12.26 6.39
CA VAL A 649 10.37 -13.40 5.66
C VAL A 649 8.94 -13.64 6.16
N GLY A 650 7.98 -13.79 5.25
CA GLY A 650 6.61 -14.15 5.56
C GLY A 650 6.26 -15.47 4.89
N CYS A 651 5.89 -16.46 5.69
CA CYS A 651 5.36 -17.74 5.26
C CYS A 651 3.84 -17.63 5.20
N VAL A 652 3.32 -17.32 4.01
CA VAL A 652 1.94 -16.87 3.76
C VAL A 652 1.07 -18.05 3.34
N SER A 653 0.06 -18.34 4.14
CA SER A 653 -0.93 -19.37 3.86
C SER A 653 -2.28 -18.71 3.56
N PRO A 654 -3.00 -19.14 2.52
CA PRO A 654 -4.34 -18.61 2.26
C PRO A 654 -5.31 -18.98 3.36
N ALA A 655 -6.39 -18.20 3.50
CA ALA A 655 -7.51 -18.50 4.39
C ALA A 655 -8.10 -19.90 4.16
N GLY A 656 -8.59 -20.54 5.23
CA GLY A 656 -9.40 -21.76 5.13
C GLY A 656 -8.65 -23.08 4.82
N GLY A 657 -7.37 -23.20 5.18
CA GLY A 657 -6.58 -24.43 4.97
C GLY A 657 -5.60 -24.75 6.11
N GLU A 658 -4.83 -25.83 5.97
CA GLU A 658 -3.79 -26.18 6.96
C GLU A 658 -2.58 -25.24 6.82
N HIS A 659 -2.22 -24.55 7.90
CA HIS A 659 -1.16 -23.54 7.91
C HIS A 659 0.10 -24.10 8.57
N ALA A 660 0.83 -24.94 7.84
CA ALA A 660 2.01 -25.62 8.36
C ALA A 660 3.25 -25.35 7.52
N TRP A 661 4.37 -25.08 8.20
CA TRP A 661 5.65 -24.72 7.57
C TRP A 661 6.79 -25.54 8.13
N HIS A 662 7.70 -25.96 7.25
CA HIS A 662 8.96 -26.62 7.62
C HIS A 662 10.11 -25.62 7.53
N LEU A 663 10.83 -25.48 8.63
CA LEU A 663 11.99 -24.62 8.79
C LEU A 663 13.21 -25.48 9.15
N SER A 664 14.30 -25.36 8.39
CA SER A 664 15.54 -26.12 8.67
C SER A 664 16.78 -25.27 8.46
N VAL A 665 17.84 -25.60 9.19
CA VAL A 665 19.13 -24.91 9.09
C VAL A 665 20.19 -25.88 8.59
N ALA A 666 20.91 -25.48 7.55
CA ALA A 666 21.89 -26.35 6.90
C ALA A 666 23.24 -25.63 6.69
N GLY A 667 24.32 -26.41 6.76
CA GLY A 667 25.67 -25.92 6.51
C GLY A 667 26.09 -26.09 5.03
N GLY A 668 27.01 -25.23 4.55
CA GLY A 668 27.69 -25.43 3.25
C GLY A 668 27.49 -24.33 2.21
N ALA A 669 27.83 -24.66 0.95
CA ALA A 669 27.63 -23.81 -0.22
C ALA A 669 26.13 -23.56 -0.50
N ALA A 670 25.83 -22.54 -1.31
CA ALA A 670 24.45 -22.25 -1.69
C ALA A 670 23.76 -23.52 -2.22
N PRO A 671 22.56 -23.86 -1.72
CA PRO A 671 21.92 -25.14 -1.99
C PRO A 671 21.41 -25.24 -3.43
#